data_AF-A0A7R8XAT7-F1
#
_entry.id   AF-A0A7R8XAT7-F1
#
_cell.length_a   1.000
_cell.length_b   1.000
_cell.length_c   1.000
_cell.angle_alpha   90.00
_cell.angle_beta   90.00
_cell.angle_gamma   90.00
#
_symmetry.space_group_name_H-M   'P 1'
#
loop_
_entity.id
_entity.type
_entity.pdbx_description
1 polymer ?
#
loop_
_entity_poly.entity_id
_entity_poly.type
_entity_poly.pdbx_seq_one_letter_code
_entity_poly.pdbx_strand_id
1 'polypeptide(L)'
;ANVHGYGKPLDENFIKNLRSIVGEKYVSTSDAVRSQHGRDEGPYPAMAPELVVWPQSTEHVSEIAKACSKANVPMIPFGTGTGLEGGVSALMGGVCVDLTSMNGISDLHVDDFDVTLEPGVTRTMLNHHLKDYGLWFPIDPGADASLCGMCATSASGTNAVRYGTMRENVLNLEVVLADGTIFHTAGKGRRTKKTAAGYNLTNLFVGSEGTLGFITGATLRIHAMPESMVSAVCSFPSVKEAINTAVGVMQSAVPIARIEFLDEIALDACNKYSQTDYQVAPTLFLEFHGSPIEVEAQTELVSDLARENGGSEFRWAKEAEDRNHLWQARHDLLYAVWALCPGSRAVLTDVCVPVSHLTEMVLMAKEEIQKAGLIGVILGHIGDGNVHPTLLPDPEDPRQEAKAKELGILFARGDVIVRHTVLFPNLGPILGHVGDGNFHAIILFDPKSPGSEDLNRVKNVAALMNRKALSLQGTCTGEHGIGIGKIPFLREEIGDRGVDVMWAIKNALDPKGLMNPGKGWQVNLFITVLTLVVVLGTLLTSFIRAGTSGRALNVFFGICILFIALSHLIVIFWYRLGSVDRKFRLLIYYNAISIILLCICANCYFWETAEKGPTVREGPIRCIFFSEFHPSVGPKITFQVPDCIPKEAFDAISVYIIPKRAIQGRVVTVNALGYKIVGHPVAIDHTKYARNELMFNLCFVCDACSRTVQYEPIVRKLSEYLTMLESGIGFLSDEKKKAHLPSLMEKVITELNASGQCTIEVDQANIINLKVIPIRNDPPTVHDHDVPIFSRPSALTPAVRSTTYHLLDKWDLTTQQILARIDGFAHVAKIAAQADVDKNLVKNCIQHLAYEGVVKVISIFQYSNTYAVTPNIEKLYTDSALQEEAVLFVGKFPRRLPAIHDILRLYCAMEPGITIRDLCIRNNPHNLGIDERRLIQFGLLHDIIRRLQKHPVYVGEPGRPLVSNSLTRLSDGMHSLDAICCKTGLPTADMENRVERDPSFLVLYK
;
A
#
# COMPACT_ATOMS: atom_id res chain seq x y z
N ALA A 1 12.44 20.84 -3.92
CA ALA A 1 12.58 22.27 -4.24
C ALA A 1 13.36 22.41 -5.55
N ASN A 2 12.76 23.00 -6.58
CA ASN A 2 13.36 23.56 -7.81
C ASN A 2 12.22 23.84 -8.80
N VAL A 3 11.43 24.90 -8.56
CA VAL A 3 10.26 25.28 -9.38
C VAL A 3 10.50 26.66 -10.02
N HIS A 4 11.67 26.81 -10.63
CA HIS A 4 12.10 27.97 -11.42
C HIS A 4 12.60 27.47 -12.78
N GLY A 5 11.72 26.74 -13.49
CA GLY A 5 12.10 25.92 -14.66
C GLY A 5 11.42 26.30 -15.99
N TYR A 6 10.26 26.94 -15.96
CA TYR A 6 9.48 27.35 -17.13
C TYR A 6 8.98 28.79 -16.95
N GLY A 7 8.75 29.49 -18.07
CA GLY A 7 8.79 30.95 -18.15
C GLY A 7 9.53 31.45 -19.39
N LYS A 8 9.41 30.76 -20.52
CA LYS A 8 9.82 31.33 -21.81
C LYS A 8 8.65 32.18 -22.32
N PRO A 9 8.87 33.43 -22.74
CA PRO A 9 7.79 34.20 -23.37
C PRO A 9 7.27 33.44 -24.59
N LEU A 10 5.94 33.32 -24.69
CA LEU A 10 5.27 32.75 -25.84
C LEU A 10 5.57 33.58 -27.09
N ASP A 11 5.59 32.95 -28.26
CA ASP A 11 5.80 33.66 -29.53
C ASP A 11 4.68 34.70 -29.75
N GLU A 12 5.08 35.93 -30.05
CA GLU A 12 4.18 37.02 -30.43
C GLU A 12 3.23 36.63 -31.57
N ASN A 13 3.67 35.79 -32.51
CA ASN A 13 2.80 35.31 -33.59
C ASN A 13 1.77 34.29 -33.09
N PHE A 14 2.11 33.48 -32.07
CA PHE A 14 1.17 32.57 -31.41
C PHE A 14 0.14 33.36 -30.58
N ILE A 15 0.55 34.38 -29.84
CA ILE A 15 -0.36 35.27 -29.10
C ILE A 15 -1.32 35.98 -30.07
N LYS A 16 -0.83 36.49 -31.21
CA LYS A 16 -1.66 37.07 -32.27
C LYS A 16 -2.63 36.08 -32.90
N ASN A 17 -2.21 34.82 -33.09
CA ASN A 17 -3.10 33.76 -33.57
C ASN A 17 -4.26 33.51 -32.59
N LEU A 18 -4.00 33.42 -31.28
CA LEU A 18 -5.06 33.29 -30.27
C LEU A 18 -5.99 34.52 -30.26
N ARG A 19 -5.45 35.74 -30.38
CA ARG A 19 -6.24 36.97 -30.52
C ARG A 19 -7.11 36.99 -31.78
N SER A 20 -6.70 36.35 -32.87
CA SER A 20 -7.53 36.19 -34.07
C SER A 20 -8.60 35.10 -33.95
N ILE A 21 -8.49 34.17 -33.00
CA ILE A 21 -9.49 33.13 -32.72
C ILE A 21 -10.60 33.70 -31.82
N VAL A 22 -10.25 34.24 -30.64
CA VAL A 22 -11.26 34.71 -29.67
C VAL A 22 -11.59 36.20 -29.79
N GLY A 23 -10.68 37.02 -30.34
CA GLY A 23 -10.75 38.48 -30.35
C GLY A 23 -9.85 39.13 -29.29
N GLU A 24 -9.24 40.27 -29.64
CA GLU A 24 -8.20 40.97 -28.84
C GLU A 24 -8.56 41.14 -27.35
N LYS A 25 -9.81 41.52 -27.05
CA LYS A 25 -10.30 41.79 -25.68
C LYS A 25 -10.42 40.53 -24.80
N TYR A 26 -10.31 39.34 -25.37
CA TYR A 26 -10.44 38.05 -24.68
C TYR A 26 -9.09 37.34 -24.51
N VAL A 27 -7.97 38.08 -24.57
CA VAL A 27 -6.60 37.55 -24.40
C VAL A 27 -5.79 38.47 -23.49
N SER A 28 -5.35 37.98 -22.32
CA SER A 28 -4.61 38.78 -21.35
C SER A 28 -3.24 38.19 -20.98
N THR A 29 -2.21 39.03 -21.09
CA THR A 29 -0.84 38.79 -20.61
C THR A 29 -0.54 39.49 -19.27
N SER A 30 -1.51 40.19 -18.66
CA SER A 30 -1.25 41.01 -17.47
C SER A 30 -0.98 40.16 -16.21
N ASP A 31 0.01 40.58 -15.41
CA ASP A 31 0.47 39.78 -14.26
C ASP A 31 -0.62 39.60 -13.18
N ALA A 32 -1.51 40.58 -13.00
CA ALA A 32 -2.62 40.48 -12.05
C ALA A 32 -3.59 39.35 -12.44
N VAL A 33 -4.05 39.34 -13.71
CA VAL A 33 -4.93 38.30 -14.26
C VAL A 33 -4.23 36.93 -14.19
N ARG A 34 -2.99 36.84 -14.67
CA ARG A 34 -2.24 35.57 -14.66
C ARG A 34 -1.98 35.06 -13.24
N SER A 35 -1.77 35.94 -12.25
CA SER A 35 -1.64 35.54 -10.84
C SER A 35 -2.94 34.97 -10.28
N GLN A 36 -4.09 35.57 -10.61
CA GLN A 36 -5.42 35.07 -10.22
C GLN A 36 -5.70 33.69 -10.83
N HIS A 37 -5.41 33.50 -12.12
CA HIS A 37 -5.66 32.23 -12.85
C HIS A 37 -4.53 31.19 -12.67
N GLY A 38 -3.57 31.46 -11.78
CA GLY A 38 -2.48 30.54 -11.41
C GLY A 38 -2.67 29.88 -10.04
N ARG A 39 -3.80 30.14 -9.37
CA ARG A 39 -4.07 29.73 -7.99
C ARG A 39 -5.51 29.27 -7.84
N ASP A 40 -5.73 28.28 -6.99
CA ASP A 40 -7.02 27.92 -6.40
C ASP A 40 -7.00 28.13 -4.86
N GLU A 41 -8.05 27.71 -4.16
CA GLU A 41 -8.15 27.90 -2.70
C GLU A 41 -7.24 26.96 -1.89
N GLY A 42 -6.54 26.04 -2.56
CA GLY A 42 -5.59 25.12 -1.94
C GLY A 42 -4.36 25.78 -1.29
N PRO A 43 -3.55 25.00 -0.56
CA PRO A 43 -2.34 25.47 0.13
C PRO A 43 -1.26 26.04 -0.78
N TYR A 44 -1.32 25.74 -2.07
CA TYR A 44 -0.21 25.83 -3.01
C TYR A 44 0.19 27.28 -3.34
N PRO A 45 1.47 27.55 -3.64
CA PRO A 45 1.88 28.83 -4.21
C PRO A 45 1.17 29.09 -5.55
N ALA A 46 0.87 30.35 -5.86
CA ALA A 46 0.36 30.72 -7.17
C ALA A 46 1.42 30.40 -8.24
N MET A 47 1.05 29.61 -9.25
CA MET A 47 1.88 29.27 -10.40
C MET A 47 1.17 29.77 -11.65
N ALA A 48 1.49 31.01 -12.03
CA ALA A 48 0.82 31.76 -13.07
C ALA A 48 1.16 31.24 -14.48
N PRO A 49 0.18 31.09 -15.39
CA PRO A 49 0.43 30.83 -16.81
C PRO A 49 1.08 32.05 -17.47
N GLU A 50 1.67 31.89 -18.66
CA GLU A 50 2.12 33.01 -19.50
C GLU A 50 0.95 33.80 -20.12
N LEU A 51 -0.24 33.19 -20.25
CA LEU A 51 -1.41 33.79 -20.89
C LEU A 51 -2.73 33.28 -20.30
N VAL A 52 -3.76 34.13 -20.28
CA VAL A 52 -5.17 33.74 -20.05
C VAL A 52 -6.01 34.09 -21.28
N VAL A 53 -6.91 33.20 -21.70
CA VAL A 53 -7.85 33.42 -22.80
C VAL A 53 -9.28 33.01 -22.43
N TRP A 54 -10.26 33.76 -22.94
CA TRP A 54 -11.70 33.53 -22.72
C TRP A 54 -12.41 33.13 -24.03
N PRO A 55 -12.50 31.83 -24.37
CA PRO A 55 -13.39 31.34 -25.42
C PRO A 55 -14.85 31.79 -25.22
N GLN A 56 -15.62 31.79 -26.30
CA GLN A 56 -17.05 32.17 -26.32
C GLN A 56 -17.94 31.07 -26.95
N SER A 57 -17.35 29.94 -27.37
CA SER A 57 -18.03 28.75 -27.88
C SER A 57 -17.08 27.54 -27.88
N THR A 58 -17.61 26.34 -28.07
CA THR A 58 -16.82 25.10 -28.23
C THR A 58 -15.82 25.19 -29.39
N GLU A 59 -16.16 25.86 -30.49
CA GLU A 59 -15.27 26.08 -31.63
C GLU A 59 -14.06 26.94 -31.24
N HIS A 60 -14.24 27.96 -30.41
CA HIS A 60 -13.12 28.75 -29.89
C HIS A 60 -12.16 27.87 -29.07
N VAL A 61 -12.69 26.99 -28.21
CA VAL A 61 -11.87 26.02 -27.45
C VAL A 61 -11.13 25.05 -28.38
N SER A 62 -11.81 24.56 -29.43
CA SER A 62 -11.25 23.68 -30.45
C SER A 62 -10.08 24.32 -31.21
N GLU A 63 -10.20 25.57 -31.65
CA GLU A 63 -9.13 26.28 -32.35
C GLU A 63 -7.98 26.71 -31.41
N ILE A 64 -8.27 27.06 -30.15
CA ILE A 64 -7.23 27.24 -29.12
C ILE A 64 -6.43 25.95 -28.94
N ALA A 65 -7.10 24.80 -28.81
CA ALA A 65 -6.45 23.51 -28.62
C ALA A 65 -5.59 23.10 -29.84
N LYS A 66 -6.08 23.31 -31.07
CA LYS A 66 -5.29 23.13 -32.30
C LYS A 66 -4.06 24.01 -32.33
N ALA A 67 -4.18 25.30 -31.97
CA ALA A 67 -3.07 26.23 -31.91
C ALA A 67 -2.02 25.80 -30.88
N CYS A 68 -2.45 25.50 -29.64
CA CYS A 68 -1.56 25.04 -28.56
C CYS A 68 -0.87 23.73 -28.93
N SER A 69 -1.60 22.77 -29.50
CA SER A 69 -1.05 21.49 -29.98
C SER A 69 -0.01 21.69 -31.07
N LYS A 70 -0.26 22.57 -32.04
CA LYS A 70 0.69 22.91 -33.12
C LYS A 70 1.96 23.57 -32.59
N ALA A 71 1.85 24.39 -31.55
CA ALA A 71 2.97 25.06 -30.90
C ALA A 71 3.68 24.20 -29.82
N ASN A 72 3.04 23.10 -29.38
CA ASN A 72 3.42 22.30 -28.19
C ASN A 72 3.42 23.13 -26.89
N VAL A 73 2.42 24.00 -26.75
CA VAL A 73 2.20 24.85 -25.57
C VAL A 73 1.22 24.15 -24.62
N PRO A 74 1.51 24.04 -23.31
CA PRO A 74 0.58 23.47 -22.34
C PRO A 74 -0.74 24.25 -22.22
N MET A 75 -1.77 23.56 -21.76
CA MET A 75 -3.13 24.06 -21.63
C MET A 75 -3.68 23.75 -20.23
N ILE A 76 -4.24 24.77 -19.59
CA ILE A 76 -4.86 24.67 -18.26
C ILE A 76 -6.34 25.03 -18.40
N PRO A 77 -7.29 24.09 -18.21
CA PRO A 77 -8.71 24.41 -18.07
C PRO A 77 -8.98 25.19 -16.79
N PHE A 78 -9.81 26.23 -16.85
CA PHE A 78 -10.21 27.03 -15.71
C PHE A 78 -11.73 27.27 -15.69
N GLY A 79 -12.34 27.05 -14.52
CA GLY A 79 -13.75 27.31 -14.22
C GLY A 79 -13.86 28.43 -13.19
N THR A 80 -14.54 28.20 -12.07
CA THR A 80 -14.63 29.20 -10.97
C THR A 80 -13.37 29.34 -10.10
N GLY A 81 -12.33 28.52 -10.31
CA GLY A 81 -11.09 28.56 -9.51
C GLY A 81 -11.20 27.98 -8.09
N THR A 82 -12.37 27.48 -7.69
CA THR A 82 -12.70 26.97 -6.35
C THR A 82 -12.12 25.58 -6.03
N GLY A 83 -11.00 25.21 -6.65
CA GLY A 83 -10.29 23.94 -6.40
C GLY A 83 -9.46 23.98 -5.12
N LEU A 84 -9.07 22.81 -4.60
CA LEU A 84 -8.35 22.70 -3.32
C LEU A 84 -7.04 21.90 -3.42
N GLU A 85 -6.78 21.24 -4.55
CA GLU A 85 -5.59 20.40 -4.78
C GLU A 85 -4.57 20.96 -5.80
N GLY A 86 -4.66 22.25 -6.16
CA GLY A 86 -3.77 22.90 -7.13
C GLY A 86 -4.11 22.59 -8.59
N GLY A 87 -5.36 22.21 -8.87
CA GLY A 87 -5.82 21.72 -10.17
C GLY A 87 -5.66 22.74 -11.30
N VAL A 88 -5.74 24.04 -10.99
CA VAL A 88 -5.56 25.15 -11.95
C VAL A 88 -4.12 25.68 -12.01
N SER A 89 -3.21 25.26 -11.14
CA SER A 89 -1.88 25.88 -11.04
C SER A 89 -0.98 25.49 -12.22
N ALA A 90 -0.42 26.46 -12.94
CA ALA A 90 0.29 26.24 -14.21
C ALA A 90 1.75 25.76 -14.00
N LEU A 91 1.92 24.53 -13.49
CA LEU A 91 3.20 23.89 -13.17
C LEU A 91 4.28 23.94 -14.28
N MET A 92 3.86 23.95 -15.54
CA MET A 92 4.73 23.93 -16.73
C MET A 92 4.65 25.22 -17.56
N GLY A 93 4.01 26.27 -17.02
CA GLY A 93 3.52 27.39 -17.82
C GLY A 93 2.40 26.98 -18.77
N GLY A 94 2.17 27.77 -19.82
CA GLY A 94 1.19 27.52 -20.89
C GLY A 94 0.11 28.59 -21.01
N VAL A 95 -0.99 28.21 -21.65
CA VAL A 95 -2.21 29.02 -21.78
C VAL A 95 -3.27 28.50 -20.81
N CYS A 96 -3.76 29.37 -19.95
CA CYS A 96 -4.98 29.11 -19.19
C CYS A 96 -6.20 29.50 -20.03
N VAL A 97 -7.17 28.60 -20.12
CA VAL A 97 -8.39 28.74 -20.91
C VAL A 97 -9.55 28.81 -19.93
N ASP A 98 -10.04 30.02 -19.70
CA ASP A 98 -11.13 30.32 -18.77
C ASP A 98 -12.48 30.16 -19.49
N LEU A 99 -13.25 29.18 -19.02
CA LEU A 99 -14.53 28.77 -19.59
C LEU A 99 -15.74 29.52 -18.98
N THR A 100 -15.54 30.39 -18.00
CA THR A 100 -16.63 31.10 -17.28
C THR A 100 -17.51 31.98 -18.17
N SER A 101 -16.99 32.43 -19.32
CA SER A 101 -17.76 33.24 -20.28
C SER A 101 -18.76 32.44 -21.12
N MET A 102 -18.66 31.10 -21.14
CA MET A 102 -19.65 30.22 -21.77
C MET A 102 -20.62 29.78 -20.69
N ASN A 103 -21.66 30.57 -20.42
CA ASN A 103 -22.57 30.38 -19.28
C ASN A 103 -24.06 30.31 -19.66
N GLY A 104 -24.36 29.86 -20.88
CA GLY A 104 -25.72 29.54 -21.31
C GLY A 104 -26.29 28.26 -20.68
N ILE A 105 -27.60 28.28 -20.43
CA ILE A 105 -28.42 27.09 -20.19
C ILE A 105 -29.25 26.90 -21.47
N SER A 106 -29.05 25.81 -22.20
CA SER A 106 -29.56 25.66 -23.57
C SER A 106 -30.87 24.89 -23.66
N ASP A 107 -30.94 23.73 -23.01
CA ASP A 107 -32.03 22.76 -23.19
C ASP A 107 -32.51 22.22 -21.84
N LEU A 108 -33.55 22.83 -21.26
CA LEU A 108 -34.23 22.36 -20.06
C LEU A 108 -35.42 21.46 -20.42
N HIS A 109 -35.40 20.21 -19.97
CA HIS A 109 -36.47 19.24 -20.20
C HIS A 109 -37.19 18.93 -18.88
N VAL A 110 -38.21 19.73 -18.56
CA VAL A 110 -38.99 19.64 -17.32
C VAL A 110 -39.58 18.24 -17.13
N ASP A 111 -40.24 17.70 -18.15
CA ASP A 111 -40.88 16.37 -18.11
C ASP A 111 -39.89 15.19 -18.01
N ASP A 112 -38.71 15.34 -18.61
CA ASP A 112 -37.64 14.31 -18.58
C ASP A 112 -36.77 14.40 -17.33
N PHE A 113 -36.80 15.51 -16.58
CA PHE A 113 -35.91 15.83 -15.46
C PHE A 113 -34.42 15.81 -15.86
N ASP A 114 -34.07 16.55 -16.92
CA ASP A 114 -32.67 16.86 -17.27
C ASP A 114 -32.51 18.28 -17.85
N VAL A 115 -31.26 18.75 -17.89
CA VAL A 115 -30.86 20.06 -18.43
C VAL A 115 -29.52 19.96 -19.14
N THR A 116 -29.33 20.70 -20.25
CA THR A 116 -28.02 20.88 -20.89
C THR A 116 -27.53 22.33 -20.72
N LEU A 117 -26.23 22.48 -20.42
CA LEU A 117 -25.61 23.75 -20.04
C LEU A 117 -24.13 23.87 -20.45
N GLU A 118 -23.67 25.11 -20.56
CA GLU A 118 -22.30 25.50 -20.85
C GLU A 118 -21.41 25.55 -19.58
N PRO A 119 -20.07 25.44 -19.68
CA PRO A 119 -19.17 25.19 -18.56
C PRO A 119 -19.07 26.28 -17.48
N GLY A 120 -19.43 27.52 -17.80
CA GLY A 120 -19.45 28.65 -16.87
C GLY A 120 -20.72 28.75 -16.02
N VAL A 121 -21.75 27.92 -16.25
CA VAL A 121 -22.94 27.91 -15.39
C VAL A 121 -22.58 27.35 -14.00
N THR A 122 -22.84 28.12 -12.95
CA THR A 122 -22.67 27.66 -11.56
C THR A 122 -23.91 26.95 -11.03
N ARG A 123 -23.75 26.22 -9.92
CA ARG A 123 -24.87 25.61 -9.19
C ARG A 123 -25.97 26.62 -8.87
N THR A 124 -25.60 27.80 -8.37
CA THR A 124 -26.56 28.85 -7.98
C THR A 124 -27.28 29.44 -9.19
N MET A 125 -26.58 29.64 -10.32
CA MET A 125 -27.22 30.06 -11.57
C MET A 125 -28.29 29.05 -12.04
N LEU A 126 -27.96 27.75 -12.01
CA LEU A 126 -28.90 26.69 -12.40
C LEU A 126 -30.09 26.61 -11.44
N ASN A 127 -29.86 26.59 -10.12
CA ASN A 127 -30.95 26.49 -9.14
C ASN A 127 -31.85 27.73 -9.11
N HIS A 128 -31.32 28.92 -9.42
CA HIS A 128 -32.16 30.11 -9.67
C HIS A 128 -33.05 29.94 -10.91
N HIS A 129 -32.53 29.35 -11.99
CA HIS A 129 -33.29 29.12 -13.23
C HIS A 129 -34.36 28.02 -13.08
N LEU A 130 -34.09 26.96 -12.31
CA LEU A 130 -35.01 25.83 -12.12
C LEU A 130 -36.19 26.13 -11.17
N LYS A 131 -36.07 27.16 -10.34
CA LYS A 131 -36.98 27.49 -9.23
C LYS A 131 -38.47 27.53 -9.64
N ASP A 132 -38.78 28.20 -10.74
CA ASP A 132 -40.17 28.43 -11.18
C ASP A 132 -40.82 27.18 -11.79
N TYR A 133 -40.05 26.11 -12.03
CA TYR A 133 -40.52 24.83 -12.56
C TYR A 133 -40.77 23.78 -11.46
N GLY A 134 -40.52 24.10 -10.19
CA GLY A 134 -40.58 23.13 -9.09
C GLY A 134 -39.46 22.07 -9.15
N LEU A 135 -38.36 22.37 -9.85
CA LEU A 135 -37.20 21.50 -10.02
C LEU A 135 -35.96 22.12 -9.36
N TRP A 136 -34.94 21.29 -9.13
CA TRP A 136 -33.63 21.73 -8.63
C TRP A 136 -32.51 20.74 -9.00
N PHE A 137 -31.27 21.21 -8.87
CA PHE A 137 -30.06 20.43 -8.94
C PHE A 137 -29.46 20.26 -7.52
N PRO A 138 -29.35 19.02 -7.01
CA PRO A 138 -29.10 18.80 -5.58
C PRO A 138 -27.64 18.83 -5.16
N ILE A 139 -26.68 18.66 -6.08
CA ILE A 139 -25.26 18.54 -5.70
C ILE A 139 -24.75 19.89 -5.21
N ASP A 140 -24.37 19.92 -3.94
CA ASP A 140 -24.20 21.16 -3.16
C ASP A 140 -22.87 21.14 -2.38
N PRO A 141 -21.74 21.38 -3.07
CA PRO A 141 -20.43 21.58 -2.45
C PRO A 141 -20.34 22.95 -1.80
N GLY A 142 -19.40 23.11 -0.85
CA GLY A 142 -19.28 24.32 -0.02
C GLY A 142 -19.06 25.66 -0.75
N ALA A 143 -18.69 25.65 -2.03
CA ALA A 143 -18.47 26.84 -2.86
C ALA A 143 -19.35 26.80 -4.13
N ASP A 144 -19.76 27.96 -4.65
CA ASP A 144 -20.55 28.06 -5.89
C ASP A 144 -19.70 27.75 -7.14
N ALA A 145 -19.46 26.47 -7.35
CA ALA A 145 -18.60 25.98 -8.42
C ALA A 145 -19.32 25.97 -9.78
N SER A 146 -18.54 26.19 -10.85
CA SER A 146 -18.93 25.88 -12.22
C SER A 146 -19.29 24.39 -12.37
N LEU A 147 -20.45 24.06 -12.95
CA LEU A 147 -20.97 22.70 -13.01
C LEU A 147 -20.11 21.75 -13.87
N CYS A 148 -19.48 22.24 -14.95
CA CYS A 148 -18.48 21.45 -15.68
C CYS A 148 -17.14 21.31 -14.92
N GLY A 149 -16.83 22.24 -14.02
CA GLY A 149 -15.74 22.07 -13.04
C GLY A 149 -16.06 20.96 -12.04
N MET A 150 -17.29 20.93 -11.51
CA MET A 150 -17.80 19.85 -10.65
C MET A 150 -17.79 18.49 -11.39
N CYS A 151 -18.08 18.47 -12.70
CA CYS A 151 -17.87 17.27 -13.52
C CYS A 151 -16.39 16.88 -13.52
N ALA A 152 -15.48 17.81 -13.83
CA ALA A 152 -14.05 17.55 -13.95
C ALA A 152 -13.42 17.04 -12.64
N THR A 153 -13.88 17.46 -11.46
CA THR A 153 -13.41 16.95 -10.16
C THR A 153 -14.19 15.75 -9.61
N SER A 154 -15.32 15.38 -10.23
CA SER A 154 -16.29 14.41 -9.67
C SER A 154 -16.85 14.84 -8.31
N ALA A 155 -17.20 16.12 -8.17
CA ALA A 155 -17.61 16.72 -6.89
C ALA A 155 -18.77 15.98 -6.20
N SER A 156 -18.73 16.01 -4.86
CA SER A 156 -19.81 15.61 -3.97
C SER A 156 -20.54 16.85 -3.43
N GLY A 157 -21.26 16.72 -2.31
CA GLY A 157 -21.83 17.83 -1.56
C GLY A 157 -22.76 17.37 -0.44
N THR A 158 -23.33 18.32 0.30
CA THR A 158 -24.20 18.09 1.49
C THR A 158 -25.35 17.10 1.27
N ASN A 159 -25.87 17.02 0.03
CA ASN A 159 -27.03 16.23 -0.35
C ASN A 159 -26.71 14.85 -0.97
N ALA A 160 -25.44 14.50 -1.19
CA ALA A 160 -25.11 13.35 -2.05
C ALA A 160 -25.65 12.02 -1.49
N VAL A 161 -25.73 11.86 -0.16
CA VAL A 161 -26.31 10.71 0.57
C VAL A 161 -27.71 10.29 0.09
N ARG A 162 -28.49 11.22 -0.47
CA ARG A 162 -29.82 10.95 -1.05
C ARG A 162 -29.85 11.01 -2.58
N TYR A 163 -28.95 11.77 -3.20
CA TYR A 163 -29.04 12.14 -4.62
C TYR A 163 -27.87 11.65 -5.50
N GLY A 164 -26.87 10.99 -4.90
CA GLY A 164 -25.60 10.61 -5.52
C GLY A 164 -24.65 11.80 -5.71
N THR A 165 -23.47 11.57 -6.27
CA THR A 165 -22.47 12.62 -6.58
C THR A 165 -22.67 13.15 -8.01
N MET A 166 -21.74 13.98 -8.52
CA MET A 166 -21.67 14.28 -9.96
C MET A 166 -21.57 13.01 -10.83
N ARG A 167 -20.95 11.93 -10.36
CA ARG A 167 -20.81 10.65 -11.09
C ARG A 167 -22.17 10.00 -11.42
N GLU A 168 -23.18 10.22 -10.58
CA GLU A 168 -24.52 9.66 -10.73
C GLU A 168 -25.46 10.61 -11.48
N ASN A 169 -25.14 11.91 -11.50
CA ASN A 169 -26.00 12.97 -12.04
C ASN A 169 -25.58 13.51 -13.42
N VAL A 170 -24.35 13.28 -13.88
CA VAL A 170 -23.95 13.56 -15.27
C VAL A 170 -24.49 12.47 -16.21
N LEU A 171 -25.19 12.88 -17.27
CA LEU A 171 -25.72 11.99 -18.31
C LEU A 171 -24.82 11.96 -19.55
N ASN A 172 -24.27 13.12 -19.94
CA ASN A 172 -23.47 13.31 -21.15
C ASN A 172 -22.55 14.53 -20.99
N LEU A 173 -21.40 14.53 -21.65
CA LEU A 173 -20.46 15.65 -21.70
C LEU A 173 -20.06 15.91 -23.16
N GLU A 174 -20.07 17.18 -23.58
CA GLU A 174 -19.32 17.62 -24.77
C GLU A 174 -17.88 17.95 -24.35
N VAL A 175 -16.91 17.42 -25.08
CA VAL A 175 -15.50 17.49 -24.73
C VAL A 175 -14.63 17.86 -25.94
N VAL A 176 -13.66 18.73 -25.72
CA VAL A 176 -12.59 19.10 -26.66
C VAL A 176 -11.27 18.47 -26.21
N LEU A 177 -10.68 17.63 -27.05
CA LEU A 177 -9.41 16.94 -26.78
C LEU A 177 -8.18 17.83 -27.05
N ALA A 178 -7.00 17.32 -26.69
CA ALA A 178 -5.70 18.01 -26.80
C ALA A 178 -5.27 18.40 -28.23
N ASP A 179 -5.91 17.84 -29.25
CA ASP A 179 -5.75 18.16 -30.68
C ASP A 179 -6.85 19.07 -31.23
N GLY A 180 -7.83 19.44 -30.39
CA GLY A 180 -9.03 20.19 -30.75
C GLY A 180 -10.17 19.34 -31.33
N THR A 181 -10.10 18.01 -31.30
CA THR A 181 -11.23 17.14 -31.67
C THR A 181 -12.38 17.31 -30.68
N ILE A 182 -13.57 17.67 -31.20
CA ILE A 182 -14.81 17.80 -30.43
C ILE A 182 -15.58 16.48 -30.49
N PHE A 183 -16.03 15.93 -29.36
CA PHE A 183 -16.91 14.76 -29.31
C PHE A 183 -17.88 14.84 -28.12
N HIS A 184 -18.78 13.86 -28.00
CA HIS A 184 -19.69 13.74 -26.85
C HIS A 184 -19.57 12.34 -26.22
N THR A 185 -19.51 12.25 -24.89
CA THR A 185 -19.20 10.99 -24.19
C THR A 185 -20.29 9.91 -24.31
N ALA A 186 -21.56 10.30 -24.34
CA ALA A 186 -22.69 9.40 -24.62
C ALA A 186 -23.22 9.54 -26.07
N GLY A 187 -22.57 10.35 -26.91
CA GLY A 187 -23.00 10.70 -28.26
C GLY A 187 -23.87 11.97 -28.32
N LYS A 188 -23.93 12.60 -29.51
CA LYS A 188 -24.59 13.92 -29.66
C LYS A 188 -26.08 13.87 -29.35
N GLY A 189 -26.56 14.81 -28.52
CA GLY A 189 -27.96 14.96 -28.13
C GLY A 189 -28.53 13.78 -27.31
N ARG A 190 -27.69 12.94 -26.69
CA ARG A 190 -28.15 11.81 -25.87
C ARG A 190 -28.40 12.24 -24.41
N ARG A 191 -29.60 11.96 -23.92
CA ARG A 191 -30.11 12.29 -22.57
C ARG A 191 -30.60 11.05 -21.79
N THR A 192 -30.37 9.84 -22.33
CA THR A 192 -30.96 8.60 -21.82
C THR A 192 -30.33 8.14 -20.49
N LYS A 193 -31.13 8.14 -19.42
CA LYS A 193 -30.73 7.72 -18.05
C LYS A 193 -30.25 6.26 -17.92
N LYS A 194 -30.36 5.44 -18.96
CA LYS A 194 -29.81 4.08 -19.05
C LYS A 194 -29.25 3.83 -20.46
N THR A 195 -28.05 3.27 -20.54
CA THR A 195 -27.43 2.80 -21.80
C THR A 195 -26.46 1.65 -21.52
N ALA A 196 -26.29 0.77 -22.50
CA ALA A 196 -25.26 -0.28 -22.54
C ALA A 196 -24.49 -0.26 -23.87
N ALA A 197 -24.53 0.86 -24.59
CA ALA A 197 -23.98 1.00 -25.93
C ALA A 197 -22.45 1.28 -25.91
N GLY A 198 -21.67 0.26 -25.55
CA GLY A 198 -20.21 0.35 -25.49
C GLY A 198 -19.68 0.76 -24.11
N TYR A 199 -18.51 1.40 -24.08
CA TYR A 199 -17.88 1.85 -22.84
C TYR A 199 -18.54 3.11 -22.28
N ASN A 200 -18.66 3.23 -20.96
CA ASN A 200 -19.06 4.47 -20.31
C ASN A 200 -17.90 5.48 -20.36
N LEU A 201 -17.84 6.28 -21.43
CA LEU A 201 -16.88 7.37 -21.57
C LEU A 201 -17.22 8.57 -20.67
N THR A 202 -18.48 8.74 -20.24
CA THR A 202 -18.87 9.86 -19.36
C THR A 202 -18.09 9.78 -18.05
N ASN A 203 -18.07 8.61 -17.41
CA ASN A 203 -17.35 8.37 -16.16
C ASN A 203 -15.82 8.18 -16.35
N LEU A 204 -15.29 8.43 -17.55
CA LEU A 204 -13.85 8.60 -17.80
C LEU A 204 -13.42 10.07 -17.76
N PHE A 205 -14.32 11.01 -18.09
CA PHE A 205 -14.06 12.44 -18.04
C PHE A 205 -14.55 13.10 -16.76
N VAL A 206 -15.58 12.54 -16.11
CA VAL A 206 -15.91 12.87 -14.71
C VAL A 206 -14.75 12.44 -13.80
N GLY A 207 -14.22 13.37 -13.00
CA GLY A 207 -13.03 13.15 -12.17
C GLY A 207 -11.68 13.19 -12.91
N SER A 208 -11.64 13.64 -14.17
CA SER A 208 -10.40 13.70 -14.97
C SER A 208 -9.52 14.93 -14.71
N GLU A 209 -9.96 15.89 -13.89
CA GLU A 209 -9.29 17.17 -13.58
C GLU A 209 -8.87 17.97 -14.84
N GLY A 210 -9.60 17.81 -15.94
CA GLY A 210 -9.26 18.43 -17.22
C GLY A 210 -7.97 17.89 -17.87
N THR A 211 -7.38 16.81 -17.33
CA THR A 211 -6.16 16.19 -17.88
C THR A 211 -6.42 15.42 -19.18
N LEU A 212 -7.67 15.07 -19.49
CA LEU A 212 -8.04 14.35 -20.72
C LEU A 212 -8.66 15.24 -21.81
N GLY A 213 -9.10 16.46 -21.47
CA GLY A 213 -9.76 17.40 -22.38
C GLY A 213 -10.47 18.53 -21.63
N PHE A 214 -10.94 19.54 -22.37
CA PHE A 214 -11.84 20.57 -21.85
C PHE A 214 -13.29 20.06 -21.91
N ILE A 215 -14.05 20.17 -20.82
CA ILE A 215 -15.50 19.96 -20.85
C ILE A 215 -16.15 21.26 -21.32
N THR A 216 -16.85 21.24 -22.45
CA THR A 216 -17.47 22.42 -23.09
C THR A 216 -18.99 22.41 -23.08
N GLY A 217 -19.60 21.34 -22.56
CA GLY A 217 -21.01 21.30 -22.18
C GLY A 217 -21.32 20.06 -21.36
N ALA A 218 -22.36 20.11 -20.53
CA ALA A 218 -22.82 18.97 -19.74
C ALA A 218 -24.34 18.84 -19.80
N THR A 219 -24.82 17.60 -19.98
CA THR A 219 -26.23 17.24 -19.73
C THR A 219 -26.33 16.61 -18.35
N LEU A 220 -27.05 17.25 -17.44
CA LEU A 220 -27.21 16.85 -16.04
C LEU A 220 -28.63 16.39 -15.75
N ARG A 221 -28.76 15.43 -14.84
CA ARG A 221 -30.02 15.10 -14.17
C ARG A 221 -30.39 16.21 -13.19
N ILE A 222 -31.65 16.61 -13.22
CA ILE A 222 -32.29 17.46 -12.20
C ILE A 222 -33.37 16.65 -11.48
N HIS A 223 -33.88 17.16 -10.36
CA HIS A 223 -34.79 16.45 -9.47
C HIS A 223 -36.00 17.33 -9.12
N ALA A 224 -37.11 16.69 -8.71
CA ALA A 224 -38.25 17.42 -8.17
C ALA A 224 -37.90 18.07 -6.83
N MET A 225 -38.44 19.27 -6.58
CA MET A 225 -38.42 19.88 -5.25
C MET A 225 -39.27 19.04 -4.29
N PRO A 226 -38.79 18.69 -3.09
CA PRO A 226 -39.60 17.98 -2.10
C PRO A 226 -40.79 18.83 -1.62
N GLU A 227 -41.92 18.19 -1.32
CA GLU A 227 -43.12 18.83 -0.74
C GLU A 227 -42.84 19.37 0.67
N SER A 228 -42.07 18.61 1.45
CA SER A 228 -41.60 18.96 2.79
C SER A 228 -40.08 18.84 2.87
N MET A 229 -39.46 19.86 3.48
CA MET A 229 -38.04 19.92 3.82
C MET A 229 -37.92 20.50 5.22
N VAL A 230 -37.31 19.76 6.14
CA VAL A 230 -37.16 20.16 7.55
C VAL A 230 -35.74 19.84 8.00
N SER A 231 -35.06 20.79 8.64
CA SER A 231 -33.76 20.56 9.27
C SER A 231 -33.88 20.51 10.81
N ALA A 232 -32.91 19.88 11.47
CA ALA A 232 -32.85 19.75 12.92
C ALA A 232 -31.41 19.74 13.45
N VAL A 233 -31.18 20.31 14.63
CA VAL A 233 -29.88 20.33 15.30
C VAL A 233 -29.96 19.53 16.61
N CYS A 234 -29.06 18.57 16.81
CA CYS A 234 -29.05 17.63 17.94
C CYS A 234 -27.65 17.46 18.53
N SER A 235 -27.44 17.86 19.79
CA SER A 235 -26.14 17.77 20.49
C SER A 235 -25.95 16.45 21.25
N PHE A 236 -24.71 16.02 21.48
CA PHE A 236 -24.32 14.70 22.01
C PHE A 236 -23.24 14.82 23.10
N PRO A 237 -23.15 13.84 24.02
CA PRO A 237 -22.19 13.87 25.13
C PRO A 237 -20.74 13.62 24.69
N SER A 238 -20.52 12.95 23.56
CA SER A 238 -19.22 12.84 22.91
C SER A 238 -19.37 12.58 21.41
N VAL A 239 -18.27 12.78 20.68
CA VAL A 239 -18.14 12.48 19.25
C VAL A 239 -18.57 11.05 18.91
N LYS A 240 -18.20 10.07 19.75
CA LYS A 240 -18.44 8.66 19.46
C LYS A 240 -19.95 8.36 19.35
N GLU A 241 -20.75 8.98 20.22
CA GLU A 241 -22.20 8.83 20.27
C GLU A 241 -22.89 9.54 19.10
N ALA A 242 -22.41 10.72 18.68
CA ALA A 242 -22.90 11.40 17.48
C ALA A 242 -22.63 10.58 16.20
N ILE A 243 -21.40 10.05 16.06
CA ILE A 243 -21.01 9.17 14.95
C ILE A 243 -21.83 7.88 14.97
N ASN A 244 -21.94 7.21 16.12
CA ASN A 244 -22.71 5.98 16.27
C ASN A 244 -24.20 6.18 15.94
N THR A 245 -24.79 7.32 16.32
CA THR A 245 -26.17 7.67 15.95
C THR A 245 -26.34 7.64 14.44
N ALA A 246 -25.48 8.37 13.72
CA ALA A 246 -25.59 8.52 12.28
C ALA A 246 -25.21 7.23 11.52
N VAL A 247 -24.27 6.41 12.04
CA VAL A 247 -24.11 5.01 11.59
C VAL A 247 -25.44 4.25 11.69
N GLY A 248 -26.14 4.39 12.83
CA GLY A 248 -27.45 3.76 13.06
C GLY A 248 -28.54 4.24 12.10
N VAL A 249 -28.58 5.54 11.76
CA VAL A 249 -29.53 6.12 10.79
C VAL A 249 -29.40 5.42 9.44
N MET A 250 -28.17 5.24 8.96
CA MET A 250 -27.90 4.71 7.63
C MET A 250 -27.89 3.17 7.59
N GLN A 251 -27.52 2.50 8.68
CA GLN A 251 -27.80 1.07 8.86
C GLN A 251 -29.31 0.75 8.95
N SER A 252 -30.13 1.72 9.36
CA SER A 252 -31.60 1.64 9.33
C SER A 252 -32.20 2.04 7.97
N ALA A 253 -31.37 2.36 6.98
CA ALA A 253 -31.77 2.77 5.63
C ALA A 253 -32.76 3.95 5.59
N VAL A 254 -32.64 4.90 6.53
CA VAL A 254 -33.43 6.14 6.52
C VAL A 254 -33.02 6.96 5.29
N PRO A 255 -33.96 7.41 4.43
CA PRO A 255 -33.66 8.18 3.22
C PRO A 255 -33.34 9.66 3.54
N ILE A 256 -32.49 9.91 4.54
CA ILE A 256 -32.16 11.25 5.02
C ILE A 256 -31.48 12.09 3.93
N ALA A 257 -31.73 13.41 3.89
CA ALA A 257 -31.20 14.28 2.84
C ALA A 257 -29.83 14.87 3.19
N ARG A 258 -29.63 15.25 4.46
CA ARG A 258 -28.35 15.71 5.04
C ARG A 258 -28.26 15.27 6.50
N ILE A 259 -27.07 15.05 7.05
CA ILE A 259 -26.91 14.43 8.39
C ILE A 259 -25.70 14.98 9.16
N GLU A 260 -25.56 16.30 9.16
CA GLU A 260 -24.29 17.00 9.27
C GLU A 260 -23.75 17.23 10.70
N PHE A 261 -23.11 16.22 11.29
CA PHE A 261 -22.41 16.29 12.59
C PHE A 261 -21.35 17.40 12.66
N LEU A 262 -21.41 18.27 13.69
CA LEU A 262 -20.59 19.41 14.15
C LEU A 262 -19.82 19.14 15.44
N ASP A 263 -18.75 19.90 15.66
CA ASP A 263 -17.76 19.67 16.73
C ASP A 263 -17.70 20.83 17.72
N GLU A 264 -17.24 20.60 18.96
CA GLU A 264 -17.34 21.66 19.97
C GLU A 264 -16.54 22.96 19.65
N ILE A 265 -15.49 22.95 18.82
CA ILE A 265 -14.81 24.17 18.34
C ILE A 265 -15.36 24.61 16.97
N ALA A 266 -15.67 23.72 16.05
CA ALA A 266 -16.26 24.04 14.75
C ALA A 266 -17.65 24.69 14.90
N LEU A 267 -18.44 24.26 15.88
CA LEU A 267 -19.73 24.84 16.24
C LEU A 267 -19.56 26.17 16.98
N ASP A 268 -18.53 26.32 17.81
CA ASP A 268 -18.16 27.61 18.44
C ASP A 268 -17.65 28.62 17.38
N ALA A 269 -16.88 28.19 16.39
CA ALA A 269 -16.47 28.99 15.24
C ALA A 269 -17.67 29.39 14.36
N CYS A 270 -18.57 28.43 14.08
CA CYS A 270 -19.83 28.67 13.38
C CYS A 270 -20.70 29.70 14.10
N ASN A 271 -20.91 29.53 15.42
CA ASN A 271 -21.61 30.50 16.28
C ASN A 271 -20.97 31.90 16.21
N LYS A 272 -19.64 32.00 16.31
CA LYS A 272 -18.91 33.28 16.29
C LYS A 272 -18.94 34.00 14.95
N TYR A 273 -18.84 33.26 13.84
CA TYR A 273 -18.79 33.83 12.49
C TYR A 273 -20.20 34.11 11.93
N SER A 274 -21.07 33.11 12.02
CA SER A 274 -22.41 33.09 11.42
C SER A 274 -23.50 33.61 12.37
N GLN A 275 -23.13 34.01 13.59
CA GLN A 275 -23.99 34.63 14.62
C GLN A 275 -25.10 33.72 15.18
N THR A 276 -24.87 32.40 15.18
CA THR A 276 -25.76 31.40 15.79
C THR A 276 -25.46 31.17 17.28
N ASP A 277 -26.40 30.54 17.99
CA ASP A 277 -26.39 30.33 19.45
C ASP A 277 -26.57 28.83 19.84
N TYR A 278 -26.02 27.91 19.04
CA TYR A 278 -26.11 26.47 19.32
C TYR A 278 -25.27 26.05 20.53
N GLN A 279 -25.71 25.00 21.23
CA GLN A 279 -24.96 24.44 22.37
C GLN A 279 -23.60 23.91 21.92
N VAL A 280 -22.52 24.48 22.46
CA VAL A 280 -21.12 24.12 22.19
C VAL A 280 -20.84 22.67 22.64
N ALA A 281 -21.04 21.73 21.72
CA ALA A 281 -20.93 20.27 21.92
C ALA A 281 -20.85 19.55 20.55
N PRO A 282 -20.39 18.29 20.50
CA PRO A 282 -20.60 17.38 19.36
C PRO A 282 -22.08 17.36 18.92
N THR A 283 -22.45 17.63 17.65
CA THR A 283 -23.83 18.02 17.28
C THR A 283 -24.27 17.69 15.83
N LEU A 284 -25.26 16.83 15.57
CA LEU A 284 -25.83 16.58 14.22
C LEU A 284 -26.71 17.72 13.69
N PHE A 285 -26.45 18.25 12.48
CA PHE A 285 -27.34 19.09 11.67
C PHE A 285 -28.07 18.23 10.62
N LEU A 286 -29.21 17.65 10.96
CA LEU A 286 -30.00 16.75 10.12
C LEU A 286 -30.89 17.53 9.14
N GLU A 287 -31.21 16.98 7.97
CA GLU A 287 -32.27 17.44 7.08
C GLU A 287 -33.00 16.29 6.39
N PHE A 288 -34.34 16.43 6.34
CA PHE A 288 -35.28 15.40 5.94
C PHE A 288 -36.14 15.91 4.78
N HIS A 289 -36.21 15.13 3.70
CA HIS A 289 -36.99 15.47 2.50
C HIS A 289 -38.09 14.43 2.25
N GLY A 290 -39.22 14.83 1.68
CA GLY A 290 -40.29 13.93 1.23
C GLY A 290 -41.64 14.61 1.17
N SER A 291 -42.71 13.82 1.21
CA SER A 291 -44.01 14.27 1.70
C SER A 291 -43.97 14.51 3.22
N PRO A 292 -44.92 15.27 3.81
CA PRO A 292 -44.98 15.49 5.25
C PRO A 292 -44.98 14.20 6.09
N ILE A 293 -45.66 13.14 5.62
CA ILE A 293 -45.77 11.84 6.31
C ILE A 293 -44.42 11.10 6.29
N GLU A 294 -43.71 11.13 5.16
CA GLU A 294 -42.38 10.54 5.06
C GLU A 294 -41.36 11.29 5.93
N VAL A 295 -41.47 12.62 6.03
CA VAL A 295 -40.60 13.43 6.90
C VAL A 295 -40.89 13.13 8.37
N GLU A 296 -42.17 13.05 8.78
CA GLU A 296 -42.57 12.69 10.14
C GLU A 296 -41.98 11.32 10.56
N ALA A 297 -42.18 10.28 9.73
CA ALA A 297 -41.65 8.94 9.99
C ALA A 297 -40.10 8.87 9.98
N GLN A 298 -39.43 9.64 9.11
CA GLN A 298 -37.96 9.78 9.17
C GLN A 298 -37.53 10.42 10.50
N THR A 299 -38.21 11.49 10.93
CA THR A 299 -37.83 12.22 12.15
C THR A 299 -38.04 11.43 13.44
N GLU A 300 -39.10 10.62 13.53
CA GLU A 300 -39.35 9.74 14.68
C GLU A 300 -38.21 8.73 14.87
N LEU A 301 -37.89 7.98 13.82
CA LEU A 301 -36.83 6.96 13.83
C LEU A 301 -35.44 7.55 14.12
N VAL A 302 -35.10 8.72 13.54
CA VAL A 302 -33.80 9.37 13.79
C VAL A 302 -33.74 10.03 15.18
N SER A 303 -34.87 10.51 15.71
CA SER A 303 -34.94 10.99 17.09
C SER A 303 -34.74 9.87 18.11
N ASP A 304 -35.27 8.67 17.84
CA ASP A 304 -35.06 7.51 18.71
C ASP A 304 -33.61 7.01 18.67
N LEU A 305 -33.00 6.89 17.49
CA LEU A 305 -31.59 6.53 17.36
C LEU A 305 -30.66 7.55 18.06
N ALA A 306 -30.98 8.84 17.99
CA ALA A 306 -30.24 9.88 18.72
C ALA A 306 -30.42 9.71 20.24
N ARG A 307 -31.66 9.50 20.70
CA ARG A 307 -32.04 9.32 22.10
C ARG A 307 -31.38 8.09 22.74
N GLU A 308 -31.24 6.98 22.01
CA GLU A 308 -30.51 5.78 22.45
C GLU A 308 -29.01 6.04 22.67
N ASN A 309 -28.42 6.94 21.88
CA ASN A 309 -27.03 7.38 22.01
C ASN A 309 -26.85 8.60 22.95
N GLY A 310 -27.92 9.05 23.62
CA GLY A 310 -27.87 10.18 24.56
C GLY A 310 -27.84 11.57 23.91
N GLY A 311 -28.30 11.69 22.67
CA GLY A 311 -28.51 12.97 21.99
C GLY A 311 -29.58 13.85 22.65
N SER A 312 -29.51 15.15 22.38
CA SER A 312 -30.46 16.16 22.88
C SER A 312 -31.81 16.07 22.18
N GLU A 313 -32.80 16.79 22.71
CA GLU A 313 -33.98 17.15 21.91
C GLU A 313 -33.55 17.94 20.65
N PHE A 314 -34.29 17.77 19.56
CA PHE A 314 -33.98 18.39 18.28
C PHE A 314 -34.41 19.86 18.26
N ARG A 315 -33.47 20.77 17.99
CA ARG A 315 -33.75 22.17 17.68
C ARG A 315 -34.08 22.28 16.19
N TRP A 316 -35.35 22.54 15.89
CA TRP A 316 -35.90 22.51 14.53
C TRP A 316 -35.66 23.79 13.73
N ALA A 317 -35.41 23.63 12.43
CA ALA A 317 -35.51 24.67 11.40
C ALA A 317 -36.59 24.23 10.39
N LYS A 318 -37.77 24.84 10.48
CA LYS A 318 -38.94 24.46 9.65
C LYS A 318 -39.21 25.46 8.54
N GLU A 319 -39.03 26.75 8.79
CA GLU A 319 -39.19 27.77 7.75
C GLU A 319 -37.99 27.82 6.82
N ALA A 320 -38.22 28.21 5.55
CA ALA A 320 -37.15 28.23 4.55
C ALA A 320 -36.00 29.19 4.91
N GLU A 321 -36.29 30.27 5.63
CA GLU A 321 -35.29 31.22 6.13
C GLU A 321 -34.39 30.59 7.21
N ASP A 322 -34.97 29.88 8.19
CA ASP A 322 -34.23 29.15 9.23
C ASP A 322 -33.28 28.12 8.62
N ARG A 323 -33.79 27.31 7.66
CA ARG A 323 -33.00 26.27 6.99
C ARG A 323 -31.87 26.89 6.16
N ASN A 324 -32.16 27.96 5.42
CA ASN A 324 -31.13 28.68 4.67
C ASN A 324 -30.05 29.27 5.59
N HIS A 325 -30.41 29.83 6.75
CA HIS A 325 -29.45 30.36 7.72
C HIS A 325 -28.58 29.25 8.33
N LEU A 326 -29.17 28.14 8.75
CA LEU A 326 -28.47 26.94 9.25
C LEU A 326 -27.48 26.40 8.20
N TRP A 327 -27.93 26.25 6.95
CA TRP A 327 -27.06 25.73 5.89
C TRP A 327 -26.00 26.74 5.45
N GLN A 328 -26.30 28.03 5.35
CA GLN A 328 -25.30 29.05 5.06
C GLN A 328 -24.20 29.05 6.12
N ALA A 329 -24.57 29.00 7.42
CA ALA A 329 -23.63 28.91 8.53
C ALA A 329 -22.73 27.64 8.46
N ARG A 330 -23.24 26.56 7.88
CA ARG A 330 -22.47 25.33 7.59
C ARG A 330 -21.57 25.45 6.34
N HIS A 331 -22.00 26.15 5.28
CA HIS A 331 -21.17 26.36 4.08
C HIS A 331 -20.00 27.31 4.37
N ASP A 332 -20.26 28.37 5.13
CA ASP A 332 -19.26 29.38 5.52
C ASP A 332 -18.17 28.86 6.47
N LEU A 333 -18.26 27.61 6.92
CA LEU A 333 -17.39 27.07 7.96
C LEU A 333 -15.89 27.13 7.63
N LEU A 334 -15.49 27.00 6.36
CA LEU A 334 -14.11 27.21 5.93
C LEU A 334 -13.61 28.62 6.29
N TYR A 335 -14.45 29.63 6.04
CA TYR A 335 -14.16 31.03 6.32
C TYR A 335 -14.27 31.34 7.82
N ALA A 336 -15.23 30.73 8.53
CA ALA A 336 -15.36 30.80 9.98
C ALA A 336 -14.11 30.28 10.69
N VAL A 337 -13.52 29.21 10.17
CA VAL A 337 -12.30 28.62 10.72
C VAL A 337 -11.04 29.44 10.35
N TRP A 338 -10.95 30.01 9.15
CA TRP A 338 -9.92 31.01 8.84
C TRP A 338 -10.01 32.25 9.72
N ALA A 339 -11.21 32.64 10.16
CA ALA A 339 -11.41 33.75 11.08
C ALA A 339 -10.89 33.48 12.51
N LEU A 340 -10.63 32.22 12.89
CA LEU A 340 -10.02 31.88 14.19
C LEU A 340 -8.56 32.35 14.31
N CYS A 341 -7.83 32.48 13.19
CA CYS A 341 -6.53 33.14 13.15
C CYS A 341 -6.28 33.80 11.77
N PRO A 342 -6.59 35.10 11.65
CA PRO A 342 -6.38 35.84 10.40
C PRO A 342 -4.95 35.78 9.86
N GLY A 343 -4.82 35.57 8.54
CA GLY A 343 -3.53 35.57 7.83
C GLY A 343 -2.84 34.20 7.67
N SER A 344 -3.46 33.14 8.18
CA SER A 344 -3.05 31.73 8.03
C SER A 344 -3.44 31.13 6.65
N ARG A 345 -3.02 29.88 6.38
CA ARG A 345 -3.33 29.15 5.12
C ARG A 345 -3.61 27.67 5.34
N ALA A 346 -4.51 27.09 4.55
CA ALA A 346 -5.03 25.72 4.65
C ALA A 346 -4.36 24.67 3.74
N VAL A 347 -3.96 23.52 4.29
CA VAL A 347 -3.62 22.26 3.60
C VAL A 347 -4.74 21.26 3.79
N LEU A 348 -5.41 20.84 2.70
CA LEU A 348 -6.49 19.87 2.74
C LEU A 348 -5.95 18.50 2.32
N THR A 349 -6.16 17.47 3.14
CA THR A 349 -6.35 16.10 2.68
C THR A 349 -7.84 15.88 2.45
N ASP A 350 -8.15 14.72 1.91
CA ASP A 350 -9.47 14.30 1.48
C ASP A 350 -9.35 12.77 1.32
N VAL A 351 -9.85 11.94 2.24
CA VAL A 351 -9.54 10.49 2.31
C VAL A 351 -10.79 9.68 2.69
N CYS A 352 -10.76 8.36 2.81
CA CYS A 352 -11.97 7.57 3.02
C CYS A 352 -11.76 6.35 3.93
N VAL A 353 -12.82 5.83 4.54
CA VAL A 353 -12.89 4.46 5.08
C VAL A 353 -14.30 3.88 4.85
N PRO A 354 -14.52 2.56 5.00
CA PRO A 354 -15.87 2.01 5.11
C PRO A 354 -16.53 2.45 6.43
N VAL A 355 -17.86 2.62 6.43
CA VAL A 355 -18.70 2.99 7.61
C VAL A 355 -18.29 2.30 8.91
N SER A 356 -17.99 1.00 8.85
CA SER A 356 -17.62 0.18 10.01
C SER A 356 -16.30 0.57 10.68
N HIS A 357 -15.41 1.26 9.97
CA HIS A 357 -14.12 1.75 10.45
C HIS A 357 -14.11 3.25 10.73
N LEU A 358 -15.24 3.92 10.49
CA LEU A 358 -15.33 5.35 10.60
C LEU A 358 -15.03 5.85 12.00
N THR A 359 -15.72 5.32 13.02
CA THR A 359 -15.55 5.73 14.42
C THR A 359 -14.11 5.52 14.90
N GLU A 360 -13.43 4.49 14.40
CA GLU A 360 -11.99 4.25 14.64
C GLU A 360 -11.13 5.35 14.01
N MET A 361 -11.36 5.65 12.72
CA MET A 361 -10.58 6.62 11.97
C MET A 361 -10.75 8.06 12.48
N VAL A 362 -12.00 8.43 12.76
CA VAL A 362 -12.43 9.71 13.33
C VAL A 362 -11.77 9.97 14.69
N LEU A 363 -11.77 8.99 15.60
CA LEU A 363 -11.13 9.12 16.91
C LEU A 363 -9.60 9.16 16.80
N MET A 364 -9.00 8.36 15.91
CA MET A 364 -7.56 8.35 15.64
C MET A 364 -7.10 9.72 15.11
N ALA A 365 -7.88 10.35 14.21
CA ALA A 365 -7.57 11.68 13.68
C ALA A 365 -7.48 12.74 14.80
N LYS A 366 -8.48 12.81 15.70
CA LYS A 366 -8.44 13.71 16.88
C LYS A 366 -7.26 13.40 17.80
N GLU A 367 -6.93 12.13 18.01
CA GLU A 367 -5.78 11.75 18.86
C GLU A 367 -4.44 12.20 18.27
N GLU A 368 -4.20 12.03 16.96
CA GLU A 368 -2.94 12.43 16.31
C GLU A 368 -2.79 13.96 16.19
N ILE A 369 -3.90 14.69 15.97
CA ILE A 369 -3.91 16.16 16.00
C ILE A 369 -3.53 16.68 17.39
N GLN A 370 -4.12 16.10 18.44
CA GLN A 370 -3.82 16.45 19.82
C GLN A 370 -2.37 16.10 20.20
N LYS A 371 -1.86 14.94 19.76
CA LYS A 371 -0.43 14.55 19.93
C LYS A 371 0.53 15.52 19.25
N ALA A 372 0.17 16.04 18.08
CA ALA A 372 0.99 17.01 17.35
C ALA A 372 1.03 18.40 18.02
N GLY A 373 0.10 18.70 18.94
CA GLY A 373 0.04 19.97 19.65
C GLY A 373 -0.53 21.13 18.82
N LEU A 374 -1.52 20.84 17.96
CA LEU A 374 -1.99 21.73 16.91
C LEU A 374 -3.52 21.90 16.97
N ILE A 375 -4.04 23.13 16.86
CA ILE A 375 -5.46 23.45 17.09
C ILE A 375 -6.32 23.07 15.87
N GLY A 376 -6.85 21.84 15.79
CA GLY A 376 -7.67 21.36 14.66
C GLY A 376 -9.17 21.18 14.95
N VAL A 377 -9.99 21.31 13.89
CA VAL A 377 -11.46 21.27 13.90
C VAL A 377 -11.99 20.38 12.76
N ILE A 378 -12.23 19.09 12.99
CA ILE A 378 -12.47 18.12 11.89
C ILE A 378 -13.87 18.31 11.29
N LEU A 379 -14.15 18.35 9.96
CA LEU A 379 -15.45 18.80 9.34
C LEU A 379 -15.93 18.16 8.00
N GLY A 380 -17.04 17.39 7.93
CA GLY A 380 -17.82 17.22 6.67
C GLY A 380 -18.59 15.91 6.31
N HIS A 381 -18.91 15.72 5.03
CA HIS A 381 -19.99 14.95 4.38
C HIS A 381 -20.22 13.44 4.69
N ILE A 382 -20.00 12.88 5.90
CA ILE A 382 -20.01 11.40 6.14
C ILE A 382 -21.18 10.56 5.58
N GLY A 383 -22.32 11.16 5.23
CA GLY A 383 -23.43 10.55 4.50
C GLY A 383 -22.94 9.79 3.27
N ASP A 384 -22.00 10.42 2.55
CA ASP A 384 -21.15 9.85 1.52
C ASP A 384 -19.71 9.72 2.06
N GLY A 385 -19.22 10.79 2.70
CA GLY A 385 -18.02 10.78 3.54
C GLY A 385 -17.46 12.09 4.14
N ASN A 386 -17.25 13.14 3.39
CA ASN A 386 -15.91 13.75 3.48
C ASN A 386 -15.63 14.85 4.56
N VAL A 387 -14.65 14.67 5.47
CA VAL A 387 -14.47 15.36 6.81
C VAL A 387 -13.11 15.97 7.24
N HIS A 388 -12.91 17.29 7.36
CA HIS A 388 -11.58 17.94 7.48
C HIS A 388 -11.15 18.61 8.83
N PRO A 389 -9.99 18.39 9.54
CA PRO A 389 -9.45 19.27 10.62
C PRO A 389 -9.17 20.69 10.14
N THR A 390 -8.56 21.57 10.95
CA THR A 390 -7.90 22.80 10.46
C THR A 390 -6.93 23.43 11.49
N LEU A 391 -5.66 22.97 11.52
CA LEU A 391 -4.65 23.24 12.57
C LEU A 391 -4.17 24.70 12.72
N LEU A 392 -3.95 25.25 13.94
CA LEU A 392 -3.33 26.58 14.14
C LEU A 392 -2.32 26.69 15.30
N PRO A 393 -1.34 27.62 15.20
CA PRO A 393 -0.63 28.26 16.32
C PRO A 393 -0.95 29.78 16.45
N ASP A 394 -0.81 30.33 17.66
CA ASP A 394 -1.00 31.76 17.98
C ASP A 394 0.29 32.59 17.73
N PRO A 395 0.27 33.65 16.87
CA PRO A 395 1.44 34.46 16.59
C PRO A 395 1.76 35.55 17.64
N GLU A 396 0.85 35.85 18.58
CA GLU A 396 0.99 36.98 19.53
C GLU A 396 1.41 36.52 20.96
N ASP A 397 1.65 35.23 21.20
CA ASP A 397 2.17 34.71 22.47
C ASP A 397 3.63 34.19 22.37
N PRO A 398 4.63 35.02 22.75
CA PRO A 398 6.03 34.60 22.82
C PRO A 398 6.31 33.41 23.75
N ARG A 399 5.39 33.05 24.66
CA ARG A 399 5.53 31.88 25.55
C ARG A 399 5.21 30.59 24.80
N GLN A 400 4.26 30.61 23.87
CA GLN A 400 4.02 29.49 22.95
C GLN A 400 5.22 29.33 22.00
N GLU A 401 5.73 30.43 21.43
CA GLU A 401 6.90 30.38 20.54
C GLU A 401 8.18 29.87 21.24
N ALA A 402 8.46 30.36 22.46
CA ALA A 402 9.61 29.91 23.25
C ALA A 402 9.49 28.43 23.65
N LYS A 403 8.30 27.98 24.05
CA LYS A 403 8.04 26.60 24.45
C LYS A 403 8.02 25.64 23.26
N ALA A 404 7.64 26.11 22.07
CA ALA A 404 7.78 25.40 20.81
C ALA A 404 9.26 25.24 20.39
N LYS A 405 10.12 26.24 20.64
CA LYS A 405 11.57 26.13 20.44
C LYS A 405 12.21 25.14 21.43
N GLU A 406 11.82 25.18 22.70
CA GLU A 406 12.29 24.24 23.72
C GLU A 406 11.88 22.79 23.40
N LEU A 407 10.61 22.58 23.02
CA LEU A 407 10.11 21.28 22.54
C LEU A 407 10.76 20.85 21.22
N GLY A 408 11.02 21.75 20.27
CA GLY A 408 11.72 21.44 19.02
C GLY A 408 13.12 20.89 19.25
N ILE A 409 13.86 21.45 20.22
CA ILE A 409 15.18 20.94 20.64
C ILE A 409 15.07 19.57 21.34
N LEU A 410 13.94 19.28 21.99
CA LEU A 410 13.62 17.95 22.54
C LEU A 410 13.31 16.93 21.42
N PHE A 411 12.44 17.29 20.47
CA PHE A 411 12.05 16.43 19.36
C PHE A 411 13.20 16.14 18.39
N ALA A 412 14.09 17.11 18.15
CA ALA A 412 15.34 16.91 17.40
C ALA A 412 16.31 15.91 18.06
N ARG A 413 16.04 15.46 19.30
CA ARG A 413 16.79 14.42 20.01
C ARG A 413 16.06 13.07 20.09
N GLY A 414 14.85 12.96 19.53
CA GLY A 414 14.19 11.68 19.25
C GLY A 414 13.66 10.89 20.45
N ASP A 415 13.46 11.52 21.61
CA ASP A 415 12.96 10.85 22.82
C ASP A 415 11.70 11.54 23.35
N VAL A 416 10.55 10.83 23.37
CA VAL A 416 9.46 10.92 24.38
C VAL A 416 8.35 9.93 24.02
N ILE A 417 7.93 9.12 25.01
CA ILE A 417 6.58 8.55 25.07
C ILE A 417 5.82 9.32 26.14
N VAL A 418 4.65 9.89 25.82
CA VAL A 418 3.83 10.63 26.79
C VAL A 418 3.07 9.65 27.70
N ARG A 419 3.38 9.68 29.01
CA ARG A 419 2.52 9.12 30.07
C ARG A 419 2.64 9.90 31.38
N HIS A 420 2.14 11.13 31.39
CA HIS A 420 1.27 11.63 32.47
C HIS A 420 0.47 12.84 31.96
N THR A 421 -0.80 12.91 32.36
CA THR A 421 -1.72 13.97 31.96
C THR A 421 -1.37 15.28 32.66
N VAL A 422 -1.07 16.32 31.89
CA VAL A 422 -1.21 17.72 32.33
C VAL A 422 -2.39 18.29 31.54
N LEU A 423 -3.52 18.49 32.21
CA LEU A 423 -4.70 19.13 31.63
C LEU A 423 -4.40 20.62 31.43
N PHE A 424 -4.15 21.02 30.19
CA PHE A 424 -4.39 22.40 29.75
C PHE A 424 -5.77 22.45 29.08
N PRO A 425 -6.65 23.40 29.47
CA PRO A 425 -8.06 23.39 29.06
C PRO A 425 -8.24 24.02 27.67
N ASN A 426 -7.84 23.30 26.62
CA ASN A 426 -8.16 23.58 25.21
C ASN A 426 -8.31 22.24 24.46
N LEU A 427 -9.49 21.63 24.57
CA LEU A 427 -9.83 20.35 23.91
C LEU A 427 -10.41 20.63 22.51
N GLY A 428 -9.83 20.05 21.46
CA GLY A 428 -10.22 20.27 20.05
C GLY A 428 -10.66 19.00 19.29
N PRO A 429 -11.65 19.06 18.34
CA PRO A 429 -12.65 17.98 18.15
C PRO A 429 -12.98 17.54 16.69
N ILE A 430 -14.15 16.90 16.43
CA ILE A 430 -14.59 16.34 15.12
C ILE A 430 -16.10 16.54 14.77
N LEU A 431 -16.40 16.93 13.52
CA LEU A 431 -17.68 17.14 12.78
C LEU A 431 -17.67 16.19 11.56
N GLY A 432 -18.65 15.29 11.42
CA GLY A 432 -18.84 14.52 10.20
C GLY A 432 -20.08 13.58 10.05
N HIS A 433 -20.70 13.61 8.88
CA HIS A 433 -22.16 13.48 8.70
C HIS A 433 -22.76 12.05 8.48
N VAL A 434 -22.44 11.02 9.26
CA VAL A 434 -22.40 9.57 8.83
C VAL A 434 -23.46 8.94 7.91
N GLY A 435 -22.96 8.20 6.90
CA GLY A 435 -23.66 7.24 6.04
C GLY A 435 -22.77 6.19 5.34
N ASP A 436 -21.87 6.57 4.41
CA ASP A 436 -21.01 5.64 3.63
C ASP A 436 -19.52 5.60 4.07
N GLY A 437 -19.06 6.59 4.85
CA GLY A 437 -17.86 6.45 5.70
C GLY A 437 -16.56 7.13 5.23
N ASN A 438 -16.56 7.87 4.12
CA ASN A 438 -15.39 8.67 3.70
C ASN A 438 -15.05 9.78 4.76
N PHE A 439 -13.88 10.46 4.73
CA PHE A 439 -13.46 11.48 5.74
C PHE A 439 -12.15 12.25 5.32
N HIS A 440 -12.04 13.59 5.43
CA HIS A 440 -11.00 14.45 4.83
C HIS A 440 -9.82 14.89 5.79
N ALA A 441 -8.99 15.90 5.43
CA ALA A 441 -8.25 16.76 6.40
C ALA A 441 -7.71 18.20 6.07
N ILE A 442 -8.37 19.34 6.42
CA ILE A 442 -7.75 20.70 6.41
C ILE A 442 -6.75 20.81 7.58
N ILE A 443 -5.76 21.68 7.42
CA ILE A 443 -4.66 21.88 8.34
C ILE A 443 -4.09 23.30 8.09
N LEU A 444 -4.22 24.29 9.00
CA LEU A 444 -3.60 25.60 8.76
C LEU A 444 -2.10 25.62 9.12
N PHE A 445 -1.40 26.63 8.59
CA PHE A 445 -0.02 26.98 8.89
C PHE A 445 0.21 28.48 8.63
N ASP A 446 1.27 29.07 9.20
CA ASP A 446 1.75 30.39 8.77
C ASP A 446 2.53 30.28 7.45
N PRO A 447 2.11 30.96 6.37
CA PRO A 447 2.84 30.96 5.10
C PRO A 447 4.06 31.90 5.06
N LYS A 448 4.30 32.73 6.09
CA LYS A 448 5.39 33.73 6.11
C LYS A 448 6.70 33.20 6.70
N SER A 449 6.64 32.21 7.59
CA SER A 449 7.80 31.60 8.26
C SER A 449 8.71 30.84 7.27
N PRO A 450 9.97 31.29 7.04
CA PRO A 450 10.83 30.71 6.00
C PRO A 450 11.22 29.25 6.27
N GLY A 451 10.71 28.33 5.45
CA GLY A 451 11.01 26.90 5.56
C GLY A 451 10.36 26.20 6.76
N SER A 452 9.22 26.73 7.25
CA SER A 452 8.55 26.32 8.49
C SER A 452 8.51 24.80 8.74
N GLU A 453 8.95 24.40 9.94
CA GLU A 453 8.77 23.03 10.43
C GLU A 453 7.30 22.63 10.43
N ASP A 454 6.40 23.57 10.74
CA ASP A 454 4.97 23.33 10.81
C ASP A 454 4.43 22.81 9.49
N LEU A 455 4.74 23.41 8.33
CA LEU A 455 4.30 22.89 7.03
C LEU A 455 4.77 21.44 6.76
N ASN A 456 5.85 20.99 7.39
CA ASN A 456 6.29 19.60 7.34
C ASN A 456 5.55 18.71 8.36
N ARG A 457 5.30 19.18 9.59
CA ARG A 457 4.44 18.50 10.59
C ARG A 457 3.03 18.27 10.03
N VAL A 458 2.44 19.32 9.48
CA VAL A 458 1.20 19.36 8.69
C VAL A 458 1.17 18.26 7.63
N LYS A 459 2.19 18.19 6.76
CA LYS A 459 2.27 17.18 5.69
C LYS A 459 2.47 15.75 6.20
N ASN A 460 3.13 15.58 7.35
CA ASN A 460 3.30 14.27 7.97
C ASN A 460 1.99 13.74 8.58
N VAL A 461 1.23 14.60 9.28
CA VAL A 461 -0.14 14.25 9.75
C VAL A 461 -1.03 13.91 8.56
N ALA A 462 -1.01 14.76 7.52
CA ALA A 462 -1.73 14.51 6.28
C ALA A 462 -1.40 13.14 5.65
N ALA A 463 -0.11 12.82 5.52
CA ALA A 463 0.33 11.54 4.96
C ALA A 463 -0.02 10.33 5.84
N LEU A 464 0.00 10.48 7.16
CA LEU A 464 -0.44 9.44 8.10
C LEU A 464 -1.94 9.13 7.91
N MET A 465 -2.77 10.16 7.81
CA MET A 465 -4.22 10.02 7.62
C MET A 465 -4.56 9.34 6.29
N ASN A 466 -3.90 9.75 5.19
CA ASN A 466 -4.01 9.07 3.89
C ASN A 466 -3.69 7.57 4.00
N ARG A 467 -2.53 7.19 4.55
CA ARG A 467 -2.15 5.77 4.63
C ARG A 467 -3.03 4.95 5.57
N LYS A 468 -3.47 5.53 6.69
CA LYS A 468 -4.35 4.84 7.64
C LYS A 468 -5.75 4.63 7.02
N ALA A 469 -6.26 5.58 6.24
CA ALA A 469 -7.45 5.40 5.40
C ALA A 469 -7.30 4.24 4.40
N LEU A 470 -6.21 4.22 3.60
CA LEU A 470 -5.93 3.10 2.68
C LEU A 470 -5.80 1.74 3.41
N SER A 471 -5.16 1.72 4.59
CA SER A 471 -5.04 0.49 5.41
C SER A 471 -6.37 -0.02 5.97
N LEU A 472 -7.40 0.83 6.00
CA LEU A 472 -8.78 0.52 6.38
C LEU A 472 -9.68 0.22 5.17
N GLN A 473 -9.09 -0.03 3.99
CA GLN A 473 -9.78 -0.29 2.71
C GLN A 473 -10.54 0.92 2.13
N GLY A 474 -10.15 2.14 2.50
CA GLY A 474 -10.65 3.35 1.88
C GLY A 474 -9.79 3.87 0.72
N THR A 475 -10.03 5.12 0.34
CA THR A 475 -9.33 5.88 -0.72
C THR A 475 -8.57 7.09 -0.17
N CYS A 476 -7.58 7.59 -0.90
CA CYS A 476 -6.88 8.85 -0.67
C CYS A 476 -7.55 10.06 -1.38
N THR A 477 -8.75 9.89 -1.94
CA THR A 477 -9.60 10.99 -2.44
C THR A 477 -11.09 10.63 -2.53
N GLY A 478 -11.96 11.44 -1.94
CA GLY A 478 -13.42 11.34 -2.06
C GLY A 478 -14.02 12.36 -3.02
N GLU A 479 -13.60 13.64 -2.99
CA GLU A 479 -14.26 14.69 -3.79
C GLU A 479 -13.36 15.83 -4.32
N HIS A 480 -12.13 16.01 -3.82
CA HIS A 480 -11.21 17.06 -4.29
C HIS A 480 -10.33 16.62 -5.47
N GLY A 481 -10.32 15.33 -5.80
CA GLY A 481 -9.41 14.74 -6.79
C GLY A 481 -8.01 14.50 -6.22
N ILE A 482 -7.01 14.45 -7.10
CA ILE A 482 -5.62 14.13 -6.78
C ILE A 482 -4.71 15.36 -6.91
N GLY A 483 -4.97 16.19 -7.93
CA GLY A 483 -4.24 17.43 -8.20
C GLY A 483 -2.72 17.26 -8.12
N ILE A 484 -2.10 18.04 -7.23
CA ILE A 484 -0.65 18.04 -6.99
C ILE A 484 -0.29 17.25 -5.72
N GLY A 485 -1.10 17.36 -4.66
CA GLY A 485 -0.75 16.86 -3.32
C GLY A 485 -0.74 15.35 -3.18
N LYS A 486 -1.72 14.68 -3.80
CA LYS A 486 -2.05 13.28 -3.53
C LYS A 486 -1.45 12.27 -4.52
N ILE A 487 -0.72 12.75 -5.52
CA ILE A 487 0.02 11.95 -6.49
C ILE A 487 0.81 10.77 -5.84
N PRO A 488 1.43 10.91 -4.65
CA PRO A 488 2.12 9.79 -4.00
C PRO A 488 1.19 8.66 -3.55
N PHE A 489 -0.05 8.96 -3.14
CA PHE A 489 -1.00 8.00 -2.57
C PHE A 489 -1.84 7.29 -3.64
N LEU A 490 -2.10 7.95 -4.78
CA LEU A 490 -2.84 7.35 -5.91
C LEU A 490 -2.25 5.99 -6.35
N ARG A 491 -0.92 5.87 -6.35
CA ARG A 491 -0.21 4.61 -6.65
C ARG A 491 -0.25 3.59 -5.50
N GLU A 492 -0.35 4.06 -4.25
CA GLU A 492 -0.49 3.21 -3.06
C GLU A 492 -1.89 2.57 -3.01
N GLU A 493 -2.91 3.27 -3.50
CA GLU A 493 -4.30 2.82 -3.60
C GLU A 493 -4.61 1.97 -4.83
N ILE A 494 -4.36 2.51 -6.03
CA ILE A 494 -4.78 1.90 -7.31
C ILE A 494 -3.78 0.85 -7.81
N GLY A 495 -2.54 0.88 -7.29
CA GLY A 495 -1.44 0.00 -7.70
C GLY A 495 -0.90 0.31 -9.10
N ASP A 496 0.32 -0.16 -9.38
CA ASP A 496 1.05 0.15 -10.62
C ASP A 496 0.23 -0.14 -11.89
N ARG A 497 -0.47 -1.26 -11.97
CA ARG A 497 -1.23 -1.63 -13.18
C ARG A 497 -2.42 -0.71 -13.47
N GLY A 498 -3.11 -0.19 -12.44
CA GLY A 498 -4.19 0.75 -12.66
C GLY A 498 -3.65 2.12 -13.08
N VAL A 499 -2.54 2.55 -12.47
CA VAL A 499 -1.76 3.73 -12.86
C VAL A 499 -1.27 3.62 -14.32
N ASP A 500 -0.73 2.48 -14.74
CA ASP A 500 -0.27 2.23 -16.11
C ASP A 500 -1.41 2.29 -17.13
N VAL A 501 -2.62 1.82 -16.76
CA VAL A 501 -3.83 1.94 -17.60
C VAL A 501 -4.29 3.39 -17.72
N MET A 502 -4.29 4.15 -16.63
CA MET A 502 -4.60 5.59 -16.66
C MET A 502 -3.57 6.37 -17.52
N TRP A 503 -2.28 6.01 -17.43
CA TRP A 503 -1.23 6.56 -18.29
C TRP A 503 -1.41 6.20 -19.77
N ALA A 504 -1.81 4.96 -20.08
CA ALA A 504 -2.11 4.54 -21.44
C ALA A 504 -3.30 5.32 -22.04
N ILE A 505 -4.35 5.59 -21.26
CA ILE A 505 -5.50 6.40 -21.67
C ILE A 505 -5.07 7.87 -21.88
N LYS A 506 -4.31 8.45 -20.94
CA LYS A 506 -3.76 9.81 -21.03
C LYS A 506 -2.92 9.97 -22.32
N ASN A 507 -2.05 9.02 -22.64
CA ASN A 507 -1.25 9.05 -23.87
C ASN A 507 -2.09 8.87 -25.14
N ALA A 508 -3.22 8.14 -25.08
CA ALA A 508 -4.09 7.94 -26.24
C ALA A 508 -4.89 9.20 -26.61
N LEU A 509 -5.27 10.00 -25.60
CA LEU A 509 -6.06 11.23 -25.75
C LEU A 509 -5.20 12.51 -25.83
N ASP A 510 -4.00 12.48 -25.24
CA ASP A 510 -3.03 13.56 -25.25
C ASP A 510 -1.58 13.00 -25.33
N PRO A 511 -1.15 12.53 -26.51
CA PRO A 511 0.18 11.95 -26.73
C PRO A 511 1.33 12.96 -26.60
N LYS A 512 1.04 14.24 -26.37
CA LYS A 512 2.02 15.31 -26.17
C LYS A 512 2.14 15.76 -24.70
N GLY A 513 1.20 15.37 -23.84
CA GLY A 513 1.14 15.81 -22.44
C GLY A 513 0.85 17.31 -22.28
N LEU A 514 0.02 17.89 -23.15
CA LEU A 514 -0.31 19.33 -23.11
C LEU A 514 -1.52 19.65 -22.23
N MET A 515 -2.45 18.71 -22.02
CA MET A 515 -3.65 18.94 -21.19
C MET A 515 -3.33 18.79 -19.70
N ASN A 516 -3.45 19.92 -19.00
CA ASN A 516 -3.25 20.11 -17.56
C ASN A 516 -2.04 19.36 -16.94
N PRO A 517 -0.81 19.51 -17.49
CA PRO A 517 0.33 18.68 -17.09
C PRO A 517 0.80 18.93 -15.66
N GLY A 518 1.38 17.87 -15.07
CA GLY A 518 1.97 17.88 -13.73
C GLY A 518 0.99 17.56 -12.60
N LYS A 519 -0.31 17.48 -12.87
CA LYS A 519 -1.32 16.89 -11.95
C LYS A 519 -1.47 15.40 -12.17
N GLY A 520 -1.89 14.68 -11.12
CA GLY A 520 -2.07 13.22 -11.11
C GLY A 520 -0.79 12.38 -11.15
N TRP A 521 0.26 12.85 -11.84
CA TRP A 521 1.35 11.97 -12.32
C TRP A 521 2.74 12.60 -12.21
N GLN A 522 3.67 11.92 -11.54
CA GLN A 522 5.10 12.28 -11.52
C GLN A 522 5.98 11.21 -12.19
N VAL A 523 6.90 11.67 -13.05
CA VAL A 523 8.04 10.86 -13.52
C VAL A 523 9.08 10.83 -12.40
N ASN A 524 9.45 9.63 -11.94
CA ASN A 524 10.15 9.46 -10.67
C ASN A 524 11.67 9.76 -10.75
N LEU A 525 12.00 11.05 -10.79
CA LEU A 525 13.37 11.59 -10.85
C LEU A 525 14.25 11.14 -9.67
N PHE A 526 13.63 10.76 -8.54
CA PHE A 526 14.34 10.25 -7.36
C PHE A 526 15.09 8.95 -7.66
N ILE A 527 14.54 8.08 -8.51
CA ILE A 527 15.24 6.86 -8.96
C ILE A 527 16.52 7.24 -9.71
N THR A 528 16.48 8.22 -10.61
CA THR A 528 17.65 8.69 -11.36
C THR A 528 18.74 9.25 -10.44
N VAL A 529 18.36 10.04 -9.43
CA VAL A 529 19.30 10.60 -8.45
C VAL A 529 19.87 9.51 -7.53
N LEU A 530 19.03 8.58 -7.06
CA LEU A 530 19.45 7.46 -6.22
C LEU A 530 20.43 6.55 -6.98
N THR A 531 20.16 6.23 -8.24
CA THR A 531 21.12 5.51 -9.12
C THR A 531 22.42 6.29 -9.26
N LEU A 532 22.39 7.61 -9.42
CA LEU A 532 23.61 8.44 -9.50
C LEU A 532 24.44 8.37 -8.20
N VAL A 533 23.79 8.47 -7.04
CA VAL A 533 24.43 8.41 -5.72
C VAL A 533 24.99 7.01 -5.44
N VAL A 534 24.27 5.94 -5.79
CA VAL A 534 24.77 4.56 -5.70
C VAL A 534 25.98 4.38 -6.61
N VAL A 535 25.94 4.85 -7.86
CA VAL A 535 27.09 4.79 -8.78
C VAL A 535 28.31 5.54 -8.24
N LEU A 536 28.14 6.76 -7.69
CA LEU A 536 29.24 7.50 -7.05
C LEU A 536 29.77 6.79 -5.80
N GLY A 537 28.90 6.24 -4.96
CA GLY A 537 29.29 5.48 -3.76
C GLY A 537 30.09 4.23 -4.12
N THR A 538 29.63 3.45 -5.11
CA THR A 538 30.35 2.29 -5.65
C THR A 538 31.71 2.72 -6.19
N LEU A 539 31.78 3.75 -7.03
CA LEU A 539 33.05 4.29 -7.55
C LEU A 539 34.03 4.66 -6.43
N LEU A 540 33.60 5.40 -5.39
CA LEU A 540 34.45 5.74 -4.25
C LEU A 540 34.98 4.48 -3.54
N THR A 541 34.10 3.51 -3.25
CA THR A 541 34.53 2.28 -2.56
C THR A 541 35.49 1.43 -3.40
N SER A 542 35.35 1.41 -4.74
CA SER A 542 36.27 0.74 -5.66
C SER A 542 37.68 1.33 -5.66
N PHE A 543 37.82 2.65 -5.43
CA PHE A 543 39.14 3.31 -5.30
C PHE A 543 39.73 3.20 -3.89
N ILE A 544 38.90 3.24 -2.84
CA ILE A 544 39.39 3.29 -1.44
C ILE A 544 39.85 1.92 -0.93
N ARG A 545 39.22 0.81 -1.35
CA ARG A 545 39.69 -0.56 -1.00
C ARG A 545 40.69 -1.13 -2.01
N ALA A 546 41.79 -0.41 -2.21
CA ALA A 546 42.90 -0.82 -3.09
C ALA A 546 43.81 -1.93 -2.50
N GLY A 547 43.21 -3.01 -1.95
CA GLY A 547 43.91 -4.10 -1.28
C GLY A 547 43.40 -5.48 -1.69
N THR A 548 44.35 -6.36 -2.08
CA THR A 548 44.18 -7.77 -2.51
C THR A 548 43.38 -8.01 -3.82
N SER A 549 43.37 -9.29 -4.24
CA SER A 549 42.97 -9.85 -5.55
C SER A 549 41.78 -9.16 -6.26
N GLY A 550 41.99 -8.73 -7.50
CA GLY A 550 40.90 -8.18 -8.35
C GLY A 550 41.26 -7.06 -9.33
N ARG A 551 42.52 -6.59 -9.39
CA ARG A 551 42.94 -5.38 -10.13
C ARG A 551 42.41 -5.28 -11.58
N ALA A 552 42.47 -6.36 -12.37
CA ALA A 552 41.98 -6.34 -13.75
C ALA A 552 40.44 -6.23 -13.83
N LEU A 553 39.73 -6.98 -13.00
CA LEU A 553 38.26 -7.02 -13.00
C LEU A 553 37.66 -5.68 -12.51
N ASN A 554 38.23 -5.09 -11.45
CA ASN A 554 37.76 -3.80 -10.91
C ASN A 554 37.98 -2.65 -11.91
N VAL A 555 39.09 -2.65 -12.65
CA VAL A 555 39.33 -1.69 -13.74
C VAL A 555 38.35 -1.89 -14.89
N PHE A 556 38.05 -3.15 -15.26
CA PHE A 556 37.05 -3.46 -16.29
C PHE A 556 35.63 -3.00 -15.89
N PHE A 557 35.20 -3.28 -14.65
CA PHE A 557 33.95 -2.76 -14.09
C PHE A 557 33.89 -1.22 -14.15
N GLY A 558 34.96 -0.53 -13.76
CA GLY A 558 35.05 0.93 -13.85
C GLY A 558 34.87 1.46 -15.28
N ILE A 559 35.49 0.81 -16.27
CA ILE A 559 35.36 1.17 -17.69
C ILE A 559 33.92 0.92 -18.18
N CYS A 560 33.30 -0.21 -17.85
CA CYS A 560 31.91 -0.51 -18.24
C CYS A 560 30.92 0.50 -17.64
N ILE A 561 31.09 0.87 -16.37
CA ILE A 561 30.26 1.89 -15.70
C ILE A 561 30.46 3.27 -16.35
N LEU A 562 31.70 3.62 -16.71
CA LEU A 562 32.01 4.88 -17.41
C LEU A 562 31.32 4.97 -18.78
N PHE A 563 31.31 3.88 -19.55
CA PHE A 563 30.62 3.80 -20.85
C PHE A 563 29.09 3.97 -20.70
N ILE A 564 28.49 3.39 -19.67
CA ILE A 564 27.05 3.53 -19.39
C ILE A 564 26.72 4.95 -18.93
N ALA A 565 27.55 5.57 -18.07
CA ALA A 565 27.38 6.96 -17.67
C ALA A 565 27.47 7.91 -18.88
N LEU A 566 28.42 7.66 -19.79
CA LEU A 566 28.58 8.44 -21.03
C LEU A 566 27.39 8.24 -21.99
N SER A 567 26.87 7.01 -22.12
CA SER A 567 25.68 6.75 -22.96
C SER A 567 24.44 7.49 -22.42
N HIS A 568 24.26 7.55 -21.10
CA HIS A 568 23.16 8.28 -20.47
C HIS A 568 23.30 9.81 -20.62
N LEU A 569 24.51 10.36 -20.53
CA LEU A 569 24.76 11.78 -20.83
C LEU A 569 24.42 12.11 -22.29
N ILE A 570 24.72 11.21 -23.22
CA ILE A 570 24.36 11.34 -24.64
C ILE A 570 22.83 11.25 -24.85
N VAL A 571 22.12 10.38 -24.11
CA VAL A 571 20.64 10.37 -24.11
C VAL A 571 20.08 11.71 -23.63
N ILE A 572 20.57 12.23 -22.49
CA ILE A 572 20.11 13.50 -21.92
C ILE A 572 20.36 14.66 -22.91
N PHE A 573 21.49 14.64 -23.62
CA PHE A 573 21.83 15.61 -24.65
C PHE A 573 20.92 15.51 -25.89
N TRP A 574 20.66 14.31 -26.43
CA TRP A 574 19.78 14.13 -27.60
C TRP A 574 18.29 14.30 -27.27
N TYR A 575 17.85 13.98 -26.05
CA TYR A 575 16.51 14.27 -25.56
C TYR A 575 16.24 15.78 -25.56
N ARG A 576 17.20 16.59 -25.10
CA ARG A 576 17.17 18.06 -25.19
C ARG A 576 17.22 18.62 -26.63
N LEU A 577 17.42 17.78 -27.64
CA LEU A 577 17.49 18.15 -29.06
C LEU A 577 16.39 17.49 -29.92
N GLY A 578 15.44 16.75 -29.33
CA GLY A 578 14.21 16.30 -29.99
C GLY A 578 14.35 15.28 -31.13
N SER A 579 15.52 14.64 -31.31
CA SER A 579 15.79 13.76 -32.45
C SER A 579 16.14 12.32 -32.02
N VAL A 580 15.11 11.50 -31.79
CA VAL A 580 15.23 10.23 -31.06
C VAL A 580 15.12 8.98 -31.95
N ASP A 581 14.10 8.91 -32.81
CA ASP A 581 13.53 7.65 -33.33
C ASP A 581 14.53 6.61 -33.87
N ARG A 582 15.40 6.97 -34.82
CA ARG A 582 16.30 6.00 -35.47
C ARG A 582 17.63 5.75 -34.74
N LYS A 583 18.07 6.66 -33.87
CA LYS A 583 19.35 6.52 -33.12
C LYS A 583 19.17 5.80 -31.79
N PHE A 584 18.01 5.97 -31.15
CA PHE A 584 17.70 5.38 -29.84
C PHE A 584 17.75 3.83 -29.87
N ARG A 585 17.31 3.20 -30.97
CA ARG A 585 17.35 1.73 -31.11
C ARG A 585 18.76 1.14 -31.03
N LEU A 586 19.76 1.73 -31.69
CA LEU A 586 21.16 1.27 -31.56
C LEU A 586 21.66 1.41 -30.12
N LEU A 587 21.25 2.48 -29.42
CA LEU A 587 21.72 2.73 -28.06
C LEU A 587 21.06 1.78 -27.03
N ILE A 588 19.82 1.33 -27.29
CA ILE A 588 19.20 0.21 -26.55
C ILE A 588 20.04 -1.06 -26.72
N TYR A 589 20.45 -1.41 -27.94
CA TYR A 589 21.32 -2.58 -28.16
C TYR A 589 22.68 -2.44 -27.47
N TYR A 590 23.33 -1.28 -27.52
CA TYR A 590 24.58 -1.05 -26.79
C TYR A 590 24.41 -1.18 -25.27
N ASN A 591 23.40 -0.52 -24.67
CA ASN A 591 23.14 -0.64 -23.25
C ASN A 591 22.76 -2.08 -22.84
N ALA A 592 22.00 -2.80 -23.67
CA ALA A 592 21.70 -4.22 -23.44
C ALA A 592 22.97 -5.09 -23.46
N ILE A 593 23.88 -4.88 -24.43
CA ILE A 593 25.17 -5.59 -24.48
C ILE A 593 26.04 -5.25 -23.25
N SER A 594 26.09 -3.98 -22.83
CA SER A 594 26.82 -3.58 -21.62
C SER A 594 26.23 -4.18 -20.34
N ILE A 595 24.89 -4.29 -20.25
CA ILE A 595 24.20 -4.96 -19.14
C ILE A 595 24.49 -6.48 -19.16
N ILE A 596 24.45 -7.13 -20.33
CA ILE A 596 24.80 -8.55 -20.46
C ILE A 596 26.25 -8.81 -20.03
N LEU A 597 27.21 -7.96 -20.44
CA LEU A 597 28.61 -8.05 -20.02
C LEU A 597 28.77 -7.81 -18.52
N LEU A 598 28.06 -6.85 -17.92
CA LEU A 598 28.03 -6.66 -16.47
C LEU A 598 27.42 -7.86 -15.74
N CYS A 599 26.37 -8.48 -16.25
CA CYS A 599 25.78 -9.70 -15.69
C CYS A 599 26.74 -10.89 -15.79
N ILE A 600 27.53 -11.00 -16.86
CA ILE A 600 28.58 -12.02 -17.00
C ILE A 600 29.70 -11.79 -15.99
N CYS A 601 30.25 -10.57 -15.90
CA CYS A 601 31.30 -10.25 -14.92
C CYS A 601 30.80 -10.36 -13.46
N ALA A 602 29.54 -10.00 -13.20
CA ALA A 602 28.91 -10.21 -11.91
C ALA A 602 28.74 -11.71 -11.61
N ASN A 603 28.31 -12.53 -12.57
CA ASN A 603 28.26 -13.99 -12.38
C ASN A 603 29.64 -14.58 -12.10
N CYS A 604 30.71 -14.16 -12.79
CA CYS A 604 32.07 -14.61 -12.48
C CYS A 604 32.48 -14.23 -11.04
N TYR A 605 32.23 -12.98 -10.63
CA TYR A 605 32.55 -12.49 -9.28
C TYR A 605 31.70 -13.16 -8.19
N PHE A 606 30.42 -13.41 -8.46
CA PHE A 606 29.55 -14.17 -7.56
C PHE A 606 29.93 -15.66 -7.51
N TRP A 607 30.39 -16.26 -8.61
CA TRP A 607 30.86 -17.65 -8.60
C TRP A 607 32.14 -17.81 -7.76
N GLU A 608 33.09 -16.88 -7.89
CA GLU A 608 34.32 -16.82 -7.09
C GLU A 608 34.09 -16.50 -5.60
N THR A 609 32.87 -16.05 -5.22
CA THR A 609 32.46 -15.81 -3.82
C THR A 609 31.39 -16.80 -3.30
N ALA A 610 30.71 -17.56 -4.17
CA ALA A 610 29.61 -18.46 -3.82
C ALA A 610 30.04 -19.75 -3.11
N GLU A 611 31.32 -20.13 -3.17
CA GLU A 611 31.86 -21.23 -2.35
C GLU A 611 31.66 -21.04 -0.84
N LYS A 612 31.29 -19.83 -0.39
CA LYS A 612 30.96 -19.51 1.02
C LYS A 612 29.60 -18.84 1.16
N GLY A 613 28.57 -19.45 0.57
CA GLY A 613 27.18 -18.99 0.66
C GLY A 613 26.67 -18.79 2.11
N PRO A 614 25.83 -17.77 2.35
CA PRO A 614 25.36 -17.41 3.70
C PRO A 614 24.29 -18.39 4.19
N THR A 615 24.71 -19.46 4.87
CA THR A 615 23.80 -20.28 5.68
C THR A 615 23.24 -19.44 6.83
N VAL A 616 21.94 -19.18 6.83
CA VAL A 616 21.23 -18.55 7.97
C VAL A 616 21.20 -19.55 9.11
N ARG A 617 22.19 -19.48 10.00
CA ARG A 617 22.30 -20.35 11.17
C ARG A 617 21.52 -19.77 12.33
N GLU A 618 20.81 -20.63 13.05
CA GLU A 618 20.41 -20.35 14.42
C GLU A 618 21.68 -20.16 15.24
N GLY A 619 21.88 -18.97 15.79
CA GLY A 619 23.11 -18.62 16.50
C GLY A 619 23.00 -19.00 17.97
N PRO A 620 24.06 -19.56 18.57
CA PRO A 620 24.07 -19.82 20.00
C PRO A 620 23.98 -18.51 20.80
N ILE A 621 23.42 -18.61 22.01
CA ILE A 621 23.50 -17.54 23.00
C ILE A 621 24.98 -17.39 23.34
N ARG A 622 25.58 -16.26 22.94
CA ARG A 622 27.00 -15.95 23.23
C ARG A 622 27.22 -15.68 24.71
N CYS A 623 26.20 -15.13 25.36
CA CYS A 623 26.34 -14.40 26.61
C CYS A 623 24.96 -14.01 27.14
N ILE A 624 24.82 -13.96 28.46
CA ILE A 624 23.62 -13.47 29.16
C ILE A 624 24.07 -12.37 30.12
N PHE A 625 23.33 -11.26 30.20
CA PHE A 625 23.59 -10.23 31.20
C PHE A 625 22.31 -9.83 31.95
N PHE A 626 22.48 -9.39 33.19
CA PHE A 626 21.43 -8.84 34.04
C PHE A 626 21.73 -7.37 34.34
N SER A 627 20.74 -6.52 34.09
CA SER A 627 20.81 -5.07 34.27
C SER A 627 19.75 -4.59 35.25
N GLU A 628 20.08 -3.63 36.12
CA GLU A 628 19.14 -2.96 37.04
C GLU A 628 19.30 -1.43 36.96
N PHE A 629 18.27 -0.66 37.33
CA PHE A 629 18.39 0.79 37.49
C PHE A 629 18.98 1.12 38.86
N HIS A 630 20.17 1.70 38.91
CA HIS A 630 20.76 2.20 40.16
C HIS A 630 20.33 3.65 40.44
N PRO A 631 19.81 3.99 41.66
CA PRO A 631 19.23 5.31 41.94
C PRO A 631 20.09 6.53 41.59
N SER A 632 21.42 6.43 41.73
CA SER A 632 22.37 7.52 41.47
C SER A 632 23.21 7.38 40.19
N VAL A 633 23.16 6.24 39.50
CA VAL A 633 24.02 5.96 38.33
C VAL A 633 23.20 5.66 37.07
N GLY A 634 21.90 5.38 37.20
CA GLY A 634 21.03 5.02 36.08
C GLY A 634 21.13 3.53 35.72
N PRO A 635 20.82 3.16 34.47
CA PRO A 635 21.03 1.81 33.95
C PRO A 635 22.47 1.33 34.14
N LYS A 636 22.65 0.16 34.74
CA LYS A 636 23.95 -0.54 34.79
C LYS A 636 23.77 -2.03 34.49
N ILE A 637 24.78 -2.66 33.90
CA ILE A 637 24.95 -4.11 34.01
C ILE A 637 25.40 -4.39 35.45
N THR A 638 24.80 -5.40 36.10
CA THR A 638 25.22 -5.84 37.44
C THR A 638 25.88 -7.22 37.40
N PHE A 639 25.46 -8.10 36.48
CA PHE A 639 26.13 -9.38 36.22
C PHE A 639 26.13 -9.72 34.74
N GLN A 640 27.14 -10.46 34.28
CA GLN A 640 27.27 -10.88 32.90
C GLN A 640 28.08 -12.17 32.79
N VAL A 641 27.62 -13.11 31.96
CA VAL A 641 28.14 -14.47 31.87
C VAL A 641 28.10 -15.00 30.42
N PRO A 642 29.25 -15.30 29.80
CA PRO A 642 30.55 -14.67 30.06
C PRO A 642 30.53 -13.16 29.78
N ASP A 643 31.56 -12.43 30.23
CA ASP A 643 31.75 -11.03 29.85
C ASP A 643 31.92 -10.90 28.33
N CYS A 644 31.16 -9.98 27.70
CA CYS A 644 30.97 -9.99 26.25
C CYS A 644 30.49 -8.68 25.60
N ILE A 645 29.86 -7.78 26.38
CA ILE A 645 29.30 -6.51 25.91
C ILE A 645 30.25 -5.42 26.45
N PRO A 646 31.09 -4.80 25.60
CA PRO A 646 31.91 -3.69 26.06
C PRO A 646 31.02 -2.53 26.51
N LYS A 647 31.50 -1.69 27.43
CA LYS A 647 30.69 -0.63 28.04
C LYS A 647 30.07 0.29 27.00
N GLU A 648 30.81 0.60 25.93
CA GLU A 648 30.36 1.44 24.82
C GLU A 648 29.15 0.84 24.09
N ALA A 649 29.06 -0.49 24.01
CA ALA A 649 27.92 -1.19 23.46
C ALA A 649 26.75 -1.30 24.43
N PHE A 650 27.00 -1.37 25.75
CA PHE A 650 25.92 -1.25 26.74
C PHE A 650 25.36 0.18 26.80
N ASP A 651 26.22 1.21 26.88
CA ASP A 651 25.82 2.62 26.98
C ASP A 651 24.91 2.98 25.78
N ALA A 652 25.25 2.53 24.56
CA ALA A 652 24.47 2.71 23.33
C ALA A 652 23.08 2.03 23.31
N ILE A 653 22.85 0.98 24.11
CA ILE A 653 21.56 0.25 24.18
C ILE A 653 20.83 0.44 25.52
N SER A 654 21.49 0.97 26.55
CA SER A 654 21.04 1.03 27.94
C SER A 654 19.61 1.56 28.11
N VAL A 655 19.29 2.57 27.32
CA VAL A 655 18.01 3.29 27.16
C VAL A 655 16.83 2.38 26.72
N TYR A 656 17.13 1.25 26.07
CA TYR A 656 16.19 0.22 25.59
C TYR A 656 16.24 -1.06 26.42
N ILE A 657 17.26 -1.23 27.26
CA ILE A 657 17.49 -2.43 28.06
C ILE A 657 16.85 -2.32 29.44
N ILE A 658 16.93 -1.16 30.09
CA ILE A 658 16.20 -0.91 31.35
C ILE A 658 14.77 -0.43 31.05
N PRO A 659 13.74 -0.89 31.80
CA PRO A 659 12.34 -0.63 31.47
C PRO A 659 11.97 0.87 31.45
N LYS A 660 11.84 1.44 30.24
CA LYS A 660 10.90 2.55 30.01
C LYS A 660 9.46 2.00 30.06
N ARG A 661 8.49 2.78 30.56
CA ARG A 661 7.06 2.40 30.68
C ARG A 661 6.39 1.89 29.38
N ALA A 662 6.99 2.15 28.20
CA ALA A 662 6.51 1.68 26.90
C ALA A 662 6.98 0.27 26.50
N ILE A 663 8.04 -0.24 27.14
CA ILE A 663 8.67 -1.54 26.83
C ILE A 663 8.65 -2.54 28.00
N GLN A 664 8.23 -2.09 29.19
CA GLN A 664 7.93 -2.94 30.35
C GLN A 664 6.92 -4.04 29.95
N GLY A 665 7.20 -5.29 30.33
CA GLY A 665 6.34 -6.44 30.03
C GLY A 665 6.32 -6.86 28.55
N ARG A 666 7.23 -6.35 27.71
CA ARG A 666 7.38 -6.71 26.29
C ARG A 666 8.74 -7.35 26.06
N VAL A 667 8.83 -8.26 25.08
CA VAL A 667 10.14 -8.72 24.61
C VAL A 667 10.73 -7.63 23.70
N VAL A 668 12.01 -7.32 23.89
CA VAL A 668 12.74 -6.26 23.19
C VAL A 668 13.97 -6.87 22.52
N THR A 669 14.07 -6.73 21.19
CA THR A 669 15.20 -7.20 20.40
C THR A 669 15.94 -6.00 19.80
N VAL A 670 17.18 -5.77 20.24
CA VAL A 670 18.04 -4.64 19.83
C VAL A 670 19.21 -5.15 19.00
N ASN A 671 19.54 -4.45 17.90
CA ASN A 671 20.76 -4.70 17.11
C ASN A 671 21.70 -3.51 17.27
N ALA A 672 22.91 -3.72 17.81
CA ALA A 672 23.91 -2.67 17.98
C ALA A 672 25.33 -3.24 17.89
N LEU A 673 26.23 -2.53 17.20
CA LEU A 673 27.69 -2.76 17.20
C LEU A 673 28.14 -4.22 16.98
N GLY A 674 27.40 -5.00 16.18
CA GLY A 674 27.70 -6.41 15.86
C GLY A 674 26.95 -7.44 16.71
N TYR A 675 26.22 -7.00 17.74
CA TYR A 675 25.43 -7.85 18.64
C TYR A 675 23.93 -7.74 18.36
N LYS A 676 23.21 -8.84 18.62
CA LYS A 676 21.75 -8.91 18.68
C LYS A 676 21.34 -9.33 20.08
N ILE A 677 20.53 -8.51 20.74
CA ILE A 677 20.29 -8.60 22.19
C ILE A 677 18.79 -8.69 22.43
N VAL A 678 18.34 -9.76 23.09
CA VAL A 678 16.92 -10.04 23.38
C VAL A 678 16.70 -9.99 24.89
N GLY A 679 15.88 -9.05 25.35
CA GLY A 679 15.50 -8.87 26.76
C GLY A 679 13.99 -8.86 26.97
N HIS A 680 13.55 -8.89 28.22
CA HIS A 680 12.16 -8.66 28.62
C HIS A 680 12.14 -7.77 29.88
N PRO A 681 12.07 -6.43 29.73
CA PRO A 681 12.19 -5.49 30.83
C PRO A 681 11.05 -5.58 31.84
N VAL A 682 11.38 -5.62 33.13
CA VAL A 682 10.42 -5.71 34.25
C VAL A 682 10.62 -4.53 35.20
N ALA A 683 9.51 -3.87 35.54
CA ALA A 683 9.46 -3.02 36.73
C ALA A 683 8.35 -3.50 37.69
N ILE A 684 8.64 -3.45 38.99
CA ILE A 684 7.74 -3.83 40.08
C ILE A 684 7.49 -2.60 40.95
N ASP A 685 6.27 -2.07 40.94
CA ASP A 685 5.87 -0.91 41.75
C ASP A 685 5.55 -1.34 43.19
N HIS A 686 6.36 -0.89 44.16
CA HIS A 686 6.10 -1.06 45.60
C HIS A 686 6.94 -0.09 46.43
N THR A 687 6.30 0.52 47.43
CA THR A 687 6.90 1.36 48.50
C THR A 687 8.06 0.74 49.29
N LYS A 688 8.35 -0.56 49.15
CA LYS A 688 9.50 -1.23 49.79
C LYS A 688 10.84 -0.91 49.11
N TYR A 689 10.81 -0.36 47.89
CA TYR A 689 12.00 -0.01 47.11
C TYR A 689 12.33 1.49 47.20
N ALA A 690 13.61 1.86 47.08
CA ALA A 690 14.10 3.23 47.27
C ALA A 690 13.53 4.30 46.30
N ARG A 691 12.84 3.89 45.22
CA ARG A 691 12.12 4.77 44.29
C ARG A 691 10.59 4.56 44.27
N ASN A 692 10.07 3.73 45.17
CA ASN A 692 8.77 3.04 45.07
C ASN A 692 8.65 2.07 43.88
N GLU A 693 9.76 1.78 43.19
CA GLU A 693 9.81 0.85 42.05
C GLU A 693 11.16 0.11 42.04
N LEU A 694 11.17 -1.15 41.57
CA LEU A 694 12.38 -1.91 41.25
C LEU A 694 12.38 -2.20 39.75
N MET A 695 13.47 -1.84 39.04
CA MET A 695 13.60 -1.99 37.59
C MET A 695 14.76 -2.93 37.24
N PHE A 696 14.48 -3.98 36.46
CA PHE A 696 15.52 -4.90 35.95
C PHE A 696 15.20 -5.46 34.55
N ASN A 697 16.21 -6.07 33.92
CA ASN A 697 16.06 -6.87 32.71
C ASN A 697 17.16 -7.95 32.65
N LEU A 698 16.80 -9.15 32.17
CA LEU A 698 17.73 -10.23 31.86
C LEU A 698 17.75 -10.42 30.34
N CYS A 699 18.92 -10.32 29.73
CA CYS A 699 19.10 -10.25 28.28
C CYS A 699 20.00 -11.36 27.75
N PHE A 700 19.59 -12.01 26.67
CA PHE A 700 20.41 -12.93 25.88
C PHE A 700 21.11 -12.16 24.75
N VAL A 701 22.39 -12.48 24.49
CA VAL A 701 23.22 -11.88 23.45
C VAL A 701 23.55 -12.93 22.38
N CYS A 702 23.41 -12.58 21.11
CA CYS A 702 23.72 -13.39 19.93
C CYS A 702 24.48 -12.55 18.90
N ASP A 703 25.01 -13.17 17.84
CA ASP A 703 25.66 -12.44 16.74
C ASP A 703 24.60 -11.67 15.92
N ALA A 704 24.93 -10.50 15.35
CA ALA A 704 23.98 -9.66 14.60
C ALA A 704 23.23 -10.41 13.48
N CYS A 705 23.87 -11.39 12.83
CA CYS A 705 23.27 -12.17 11.74
C CYS A 705 22.37 -13.32 12.20
N SER A 706 22.37 -13.69 13.50
CA SER A 706 21.63 -14.85 14.01
C SER A 706 20.11 -14.61 14.05
N ARG A 707 19.32 -15.66 13.79
CA ARG A 707 17.89 -15.68 14.16
C ARG A 707 17.76 -15.88 15.67
N THR A 708 16.88 -15.13 16.34
CA THR A 708 16.74 -15.15 17.82
C THR A 708 15.29 -15.29 18.31
N VAL A 709 14.31 -15.35 17.42
CA VAL A 709 12.87 -15.45 17.74
C VAL A 709 12.56 -16.65 18.64
N GLN A 710 13.30 -17.75 18.45
CA GLN A 710 13.21 -18.97 19.23
C GLN A 710 13.58 -18.82 20.72
N TYR A 711 14.22 -17.71 21.11
CA TYR A 711 14.58 -17.38 22.51
C TYR A 711 13.59 -16.44 23.19
N GLU A 712 12.73 -15.73 22.44
CA GLU A 712 11.78 -14.74 22.98
C GLU A 712 10.83 -15.33 24.05
N PRO A 713 10.27 -16.55 23.90
CA PRO A 713 9.44 -17.17 24.95
C PRO A 713 10.24 -17.51 26.22
N ILE A 714 11.54 -17.79 26.09
CA ILE A 714 12.43 -18.18 27.20
C ILE A 714 12.80 -16.94 28.02
N VAL A 715 13.19 -15.85 27.36
CA VAL A 715 13.55 -14.59 28.03
C VAL A 715 12.36 -14.00 28.79
N ARG A 716 11.15 -14.02 28.19
CA ARG A 716 9.91 -13.67 28.91
C ARG A 716 9.70 -14.55 30.15
N LYS A 717 9.74 -15.87 29.98
CA LYS A 717 9.51 -16.84 31.06
C LYS A 717 10.52 -16.73 32.21
N LEU A 718 11.77 -16.39 31.91
CA LEU A 718 12.81 -16.09 32.91
C LEU A 718 12.49 -14.81 33.68
N SER A 719 12.10 -13.73 33.00
CA SER A 719 11.74 -12.46 33.64
C SER A 719 10.49 -12.58 34.50
N GLU A 720 9.46 -13.30 34.05
CA GLU A 720 8.26 -13.63 34.84
C GLU A 720 8.63 -14.42 36.12
N TYR A 721 9.53 -15.40 36.01
CA TYR A 721 10.00 -16.20 37.15
C TYR A 721 10.81 -15.38 38.16
N LEU A 722 11.72 -14.51 37.70
CA LEU A 722 12.44 -13.58 38.59
C LEU A 722 11.49 -12.58 39.28
N THR A 723 10.42 -12.17 38.60
CA THR A 723 9.35 -11.33 39.18
C THR A 723 8.61 -12.06 40.31
N MET A 724 8.29 -13.35 40.10
CA MET A 724 7.67 -14.21 41.12
C MET A 724 8.58 -14.39 42.34
N LEU A 725 9.88 -14.68 42.13
CA LEU A 725 10.86 -14.86 43.21
C LEU A 725 11.10 -13.57 44.00
N GLU A 726 11.12 -12.40 43.35
CA GLU A 726 11.20 -11.11 44.05
C GLU A 726 9.93 -10.80 44.85
N SER A 727 8.75 -11.15 44.31
CA SER A 727 7.47 -10.94 44.98
C SER A 727 7.28 -11.84 46.20
N GLY A 728 7.72 -13.11 46.12
CA GLY A 728 7.57 -14.10 47.18
C GLY A 728 8.68 -14.08 48.25
N ILE A 729 9.95 -13.97 47.84
CA ILE A 729 11.10 -14.13 48.75
C ILE A 729 12.13 -12.99 48.70
N GLY A 730 11.90 -11.92 47.93
CA GLY A 730 12.86 -10.80 47.82
C GLY A 730 14.19 -11.19 47.18
N PHE A 731 14.16 -12.06 46.16
CA PHE A 731 15.36 -12.65 45.54
C PHE A 731 16.30 -11.62 44.87
N LEU A 732 15.75 -10.51 44.36
CA LEU A 732 16.51 -9.44 43.71
C LEU A 732 16.74 -8.22 44.63
N SER A 733 15.94 -8.06 45.70
CA SER A 733 16.15 -7.01 46.71
C SER A 733 17.11 -7.39 47.84
N ASP A 734 17.35 -8.69 48.09
CA ASP A 734 18.40 -9.18 48.99
C ASP A 734 19.70 -9.47 48.22
N GLU A 735 20.74 -8.66 48.45
CA GLU A 735 22.05 -8.82 47.80
C GLU A 735 22.69 -10.21 47.99
N LYS A 736 22.41 -10.92 49.10
CA LYS A 736 22.92 -12.28 49.31
C LYS A 736 22.22 -13.30 48.41
N LYS A 737 20.94 -13.09 48.10
CA LYS A 737 20.18 -13.93 47.15
C LYS A 737 20.54 -13.57 45.72
N LYS A 738 20.57 -12.26 45.41
CA LYS A 738 21.01 -11.71 44.12
C LYS A 738 22.36 -12.26 43.65
N ALA A 739 23.31 -12.46 44.57
CA ALA A 739 24.63 -13.05 44.29
C ALA A 739 24.60 -14.48 43.70
N HIS A 740 23.47 -15.20 43.74
CA HIS A 740 23.29 -16.51 43.11
C HIS A 740 22.88 -16.40 41.62
N LEU A 741 22.46 -15.23 41.14
CA LEU A 741 21.98 -15.06 39.76
C LEU A 741 23.02 -15.41 38.68
N PRO A 742 24.34 -15.13 38.83
CA PRO A 742 25.34 -15.51 37.83
C PRO A 742 25.44 -17.01 37.55
N SER A 743 25.36 -17.87 38.57
CA SER A 743 25.43 -19.33 38.35
C SER A 743 24.16 -19.90 37.70
N LEU A 744 23.00 -19.26 37.94
CA LEU A 744 21.79 -19.56 37.18
C LEU A 744 21.94 -19.16 35.70
N MET A 745 22.51 -17.98 35.43
CA MET A 745 22.82 -17.53 34.06
C MET A 745 23.81 -18.47 33.36
N GLU A 746 24.84 -18.96 34.06
CA GLU A 746 25.83 -19.92 33.56
C GLU A 746 25.21 -21.28 33.20
N LYS A 747 24.28 -21.78 34.04
CA LYS A 747 23.51 -23.00 33.73
C LYS A 747 22.64 -22.81 32.49
N VAL A 748 21.92 -21.69 32.39
CA VAL A 748 21.01 -21.37 31.28
C VAL A 748 21.74 -21.29 29.95
N ILE A 749 22.85 -20.55 29.86
CA ILE A 749 23.63 -20.45 28.61
C ILE A 749 24.21 -21.81 28.20
N THR A 750 24.67 -22.61 29.15
CA THR A 750 25.29 -23.91 28.89
C THR A 750 24.26 -24.94 28.39
N GLU A 751 23.17 -25.14 29.14
CA GLU A 751 22.18 -26.20 28.84
C GLU A 751 21.35 -25.86 27.58
N LEU A 752 20.96 -24.60 27.38
CA LEU A 752 20.20 -24.19 26.18
C LEU A 752 21.05 -24.26 24.90
N ASN A 753 22.33 -23.90 24.93
CA ASN A 753 23.21 -24.04 23.77
C ASN A 753 23.55 -25.52 23.46
N ALA A 754 23.67 -26.37 24.48
CA ALA A 754 24.02 -27.78 24.29
C ALA A 754 22.83 -28.67 23.90
N SER A 755 21.61 -28.36 24.37
CA SER A 755 20.45 -29.26 24.27
C SER A 755 19.11 -28.61 23.88
N GLY A 756 19.07 -27.27 23.80
CA GLY A 756 17.83 -26.51 23.61
C GLY A 756 16.86 -26.58 24.79
N GLN A 757 17.25 -27.17 25.93
CA GLN A 757 16.44 -27.35 27.14
C GLN A 757 17.27 -26.99 28.38
N CYS A 758 16.63 -26.53 29.45
CA CYS A 758 17.30 -26.19 30.72
C CYS A 758 16.31 -26.27 31.88
N THR A 759 16.76 -26.74 33.05
CA THR A 759 15.95 -26.78 34.28
C THR A 759 16.64 -26.00 35.39
N ILE A 760 15.99 -24.93 35.87
CA ILE A 760 16.49 -24.11 36.97
C ILE A 760 15.76 -24.51 38.25
N GLU A 761 16.52 -24.76 39.30
CA GLU A 761 16.03 -25.10 40.64
C GLU A 761 16.62 -24.07 41.61
N VAL A 762 15.77 -23.39 42.36
CA VAL A 762 16.18 -22.37 43.37
C VAL A 762 15.95 -22.91 44.78
N ASP A 763 14.86 -23.65 44.98
CA ASP A 763 14.57 -24.46 46.16
C ASP A 763 13.57 -25.57 45.80
N GLN A 764 13.08 -26.34 46.80
CA GLN A 764 12.16 -27.46 46.59
C GLN A 764 10.76 -27.08 46.08
N ALA A 765 10.37 -25.80 46.14
CA ALA A 765 9.10 -25.28 45.61
C ALA A 765 9.30 -24.46 44.32
N ASN A 766 10.48 -23.86 44.13
CA ASN A 766 10.80 -22.98 43.02
C ASN A 766 11.66 -23.69 41.97
N ILE A 767 11.00 -24.28 40.98
CA ILE A 767 11.61 -25.01 39.84
C ILE A 767 10.98 -24.53 38.52
N ILE A 768 11.80 -24.29 37.48
CA ILE A 768 11.32 -23.87 36.16
C ILE A 768 12.05 -24.56 35.00
N ASN A 769 11.24 -25.08 34.06
CA ASN A 769 11.72 -25.76 32.85
C ASN A 769 11.63 -24.82 31.62
N LEU A 770 12.73 -24.74 30.87
CA LEU A 770 12.91 -23.92 29.67
C LEU A 770 13.15 -24.83 28.45
N LYS A 771 12.61 -24.46 27.29
CA LYS A 771 12.75 -25.21 26.04
C LYS A 771 12.66 -24.30 24.82
N VAL A 772 13.62 -24.43 23.90
CA VAL A 772 13.61 -23.80 22.58
C VAL A 772 12.62 -24.54 21.68
N ILE A 773 11.83 -23.82 20.90
CA ILE A 773 10.89 -24.37 19.92
C ILE A 773 11.43 -24.08 18.51
N PRO A 774 11.68 -25.10 17.67
CA PRO A 774 12.15 -24.88 16.30
C PRO A 774 11.03 -24.32 15.42
N ILE A 775 11.33 -23.28 14.64
CA ILE A 775 10.38 -22.64 13.74
C ILE A 775 10.47 -23.30 12.36
N ARG A 776 9.44 -24.04 11.95
CA ARG A 776 9.34 -24.62 10.60
C ARG A 776 9.12 -23.54 9.53
N ASN A 777 9.44 -23.87 8.29
CA ASN A 777 9.10 -23.06 7.11
C ASN A 777 7.65 -23.30 6.68
N ASP A 778 7.06 -22.34 5.96
CA ASP A 778 5.72 -22.48 5.38
C ASP A 778 5.67 -23.66 4.37
N PRO A 779 4.53 -24.40 4.30
CA PRO A 779 4.46 -25.60 3.49
C PRO A 779 4.29 -25.30 1.99
N PRO A 780 4.99 -26.03 1.11
CA PRO A 780 4.96 -25.79 -0.33
C PRO A 780 3.55 -25.96 -0.91
N THR A 781 3.14 -25.03 -1.80
CA THR A 781 1.86 -25.10 -2.51
C THR A 781 1.77 -26.38 -3.34
N VAL A 782 0.68 -27.14 -3.16
CA VAL A 782 0.46 -28.44 -3.82
C VAL A 782 -0.45 -28.29 -5.03
N HIS A 783 0.01 -28.76 -6.19
CA HIS A 783 -0.67 -28.64 -7.48
C HIS A 783 -1.27 -29.97 -7.97
N ASP A 784 -2.14 -29.89 -8.98
CA ASP A 784 -2.85 -31.04 -9.56
C ASP A 784 -1.91 -32.15 -10.09
N HIS A 785 -0.71 -31.79 -10.56
CA HIS A 785 0.28 -32.64 -11.22
C HIS A 785 1.42 -33.11 -10.32
N ASP A 786 1.45 -32.62 -9.07
CA ASP A 786 2.45 -32.97 -8.08
C ASP A 786 2.25 -34.41 -7.57
N VAL A 787 3.34 -35.09 -7.20
CA VAL A 787 3.33 -36.48 -6.72
C VAL A 787 3.84 -36.53 -5.27
N PRO A 788 3.00 -36.90 -4.28
CA PRO A 788 3.48 -37.12 -2.93
C PRO A 788 4.25 -38.44 -2.82
N ILE A 789 5.31 -38.44 -2.00
CA ILE A 789 6.09 -39.63 -1.60
C ILE A 789 6.41 -39.53 -0.10
N PHE A 790 6.42 -40.63 0.64
CA PHE A 790 6.75 -40.61 2.06
C PHE A 790 8.22 -40.24 2.30
N SER A 791 8.48 -39.33 3.25
CA SER A 791 9.81 -38.75 3.49
C SER A 791 10.85 -39.71 4.08
N ARG A 792 10.48 -40.96 4.40
CA ARG A 792 11.35 -41.99 4.98
C ARG A 792 10.98 -43.37 4.43
N PRO A 793 11.82 -44.03 3.61
CA PRO A 793 11.50 -45.33 3.03
C PRO A 793 11.51 -46.48 4.03
N SER A 794 12.02 -46.31 5.26
CA SER A 794 11.90 -47.31 6.33
C SER A 794 10.46 -47.67 6.69
N ALA A 795 9.49 -46.79 6.38
CA ALA A 795 8.05 -47.03 6.44
C ALA A 795 7.56 -48.18 5.52
N LEU A 796 8.38 -48.62 4.55
CA LEU A 796 8.08 -49.75 3.67
C LEU A 796 8.36 -51.12 4.31
N THR A 797 9.01 -51.17 5.48
CA THR A 797 9.18 -52.43 6.23
C THR A 797 7.87 -52.87 6.90
N PRO A 798 7.52 -54.17 6.92
CA PRO A 798 6.31 -54.65 7.60
C PRO A 798 6.27 -54.34 9.10
N ALA A 799 7.41 -54.10 9.74
CA ALA A 799 7.48 -53.71 11.15
C ALA A 799 7.00 -52.26 11.39
N VAL A 800 7.38 -51.30 10.55
CA VAL A 800 6.95 -49.89 10.70
C VAL A 800 5.47 -49.71 10.30
N ARG A 801 4.93 -50.61 9.45
CA ARG A 801 3.48 -50.76 9.26
C ARG A 801 2.70 -51.14 10.53
N SER A 802 3.36 -51.51 11.63
CA SER A 802 2.69 -51.60 12.95
C SER A 802 2.67 -50.22 13.64
N THR A 803 3.84 -49.59 13.80
CA THR A 803 3.98 -48.37 14.61
C THR A 803 3.26 -47.15 14.04
N THR A 804 3.20 -47.00 12.71
CA THR A 804 2.42 -45.92 12.09
C THR A 804 0.91 -46.20 12.12
N TYR A 805 0.49 -47.47 12.13
CA TYR A 805 -0.92 -47.85 12.16
C TYR A 805 -1.56 -47.63 13.54
N HIS A 806 -0.79 -47.73 14.63
CA HIS A 806 -1.21 -47.29 15.97
C HIS A 806 -1.52 -45.78 16.09
N LEU A 807 -1.29 -44.99 15.04
CA LEU A 807 -1.74 -43.59 14.93
C LEU A 807 -2.87 -43.40 13.91
N LEU A 808 -3.20 -44.36 13.04
CA LEU A 808 -4.24 -44.18 12.00
C LEU A 808 -5.61 -43.87 12.61
N ASP A 809 -5.97 -44.50 13.73
CA ASP A 809 -7.20 -44.23 14.50
C ASP A 809 -7.30 -42.78 15.03
N LYS A 810 -6.22 -41.98 14.92
CA LYS A 810 -6.19 -40.55 15.29
C LYS A 810 -6.21 -39.60 14.09
N TRP A 811 -6.01 -40.10 12.88
CA TRP A 811 -6.19 -39.32 11.65
C TRP A 811 -7.64 -39.44 11.18
N ASP A 812 -8.17 -38.37 10.59
CA ASP A 812 -9.52 -38.36 10.04
C ASP A 812 -9.67 -39.32 8.84
N LEU A 813 -10.90 -39.73 8.56
CA LEU A 813 -11.22 -40.69 7.50
C LEU A 813 -10.73 -40.24 6.11
N THR A 814 -10.69 -38.94 5.82
CA THR A 814 -10.21 -38.41 4.54
C THR A 814 -8.69 -38.57 4.43
N THR A 815 -7.96 -38.20 5.48
CA THR A 815 -6.51 -38.40 5.51
C THR A 815 -6.14 -39.89 5.46
N GLN A 816 -6.90 -40.77 6.13
CA GLN A 816 -6.72 -42.23 6.00
C GLN A 816 -6.89 -42.72 4.53
N GLN A 817 -7.95 -42.28 3.86
CA GLN A 817 -8.22 -42.61 2.44
C GLN A 817 -7.12 -42.11 1.51
N ILE A 818 -6.60 -40.90 1.73
CA ILE A 818 -5.53 -40.29 0.94
C ILE A 818 -4.19 -41.03 1.18
N LEU A 819 -3.79 -41.24 2.44
CA LEU A 819 -2.55 -41.93 2.81
C LEU A 819 -2.41 -43.30 2.14
N ALA A 820 -3.52 -44.05 2.03
CA ALA A 820 -3.56 -45.36 1.39
C ALA A 820 -3.25 -45.33 -0.13
N ARG A 821 -3.24 -44.17 -0.77
CA ARG A 821 -2.97 -43.98 -2.21
C ARG A 821 -1.66 -43.26 -2.52
N ILE A 822 -0.87 -42.91 -1.51
CA ILE A 822 0.47 -42.29 -1.68
C ILE A 822 1.49 -43.40 -1.98
N ASP A 823 1.76 -43.62 -3.26
CA ASP A 823 2.70 -44.64 -3.77
C ASP A 823 4.01 -44.05 -4.36
N GLY A 824 4.14 -42.71 -4.41
CA GLY A 824 5.24 -42.02 -5.06
C GLY A 824 5.15 -41.95 -6.60
N PHE A 825 4.06 -42.40 -7.21
CA PHE A 825 3.83 -42.40 -8.67
C PHE A 825 2.49 -41.74 -9.08
N ALA A 826 1.46 -41.81 -8.24
CA ALA A 826 0.18 -41.18 -8.44
C ALA A 826 0.25 -39.68 -8.09
N HIS A 827 -0.09 -38.83 -9.06
CA HIS A 827 -0.20 -37.38 -8.84
C HIS A 827 -1.53 -37.01 -8.16
N VAL A 828 -1.60 -35.83 -7.54
CA VAL A 828 -2.74 -35.36 -6.74
C VAL A 828 -4.10 -35.56 -7.43
N ALA A 829 -4.24 -35.18 -8.71
CA ALA A 829 -5.50 -35.38 -9.43
C ALA A 829 -5.91 -36.85 -9.58
N LYS A 830 -4.94 -37.77 -9.74
CA LYS A 830 -5.19 -39.22 -9.78
C LYS A 830 -5.51 -39.77 -8.39
N ILE A 831 -4.85 -39.27 -7.33
CA ILE A 831 -5.15 -39.65 -5.94
C ILE A 831 -6.60 -39.28 -5.60
N ALA A 832 -7.03 -38.05 -5.91
CA ALA A 832 -8.40 -37.58 -5.72
C ALA A 832 -9.43 -38.49 -6.43
N ALA A 833 -9.23 -38.75 -7.73
CA ALA A 833 -10.10 -39.62 -8.53
C ALA A 833 -10.06 -41.11 -8.10
N GLN A 834 -9.03 -41.56 -7.38
CA GLN A 834 -8.93 -42.94 -6.87
C GLN A 834 -9.47 -43.08 -5.44
N ALA A 835 -9.42 -42.02 -4.64
CA ALA A 835 -9.94 -41.96 -3.27
C ALA A 835 -11.42 -41.59 -3.20
N ASP A 836 -11.98 -41.00 -4.27
CA ASP A 836 -13.32 -40.39 -4.33
C ASP A 836 -13.48 -39.19 -3.38
N VAL A 837 -12.47 -38.30 -3.40
CA VAL A 837 -12.33 -37.13 -2.53
C VAL A 837 -12.10 -35.87 -3.38
N ASP A 838 -12.64 -34.72 -2.96
CA ASP A 838 -12.43 -33.44 -3.66
C ASP A 838 -10.94 -33.11 -3.84
N LYS A 839 -10.62 -32.61 -5.05
CA LYS A 839 -9.27 -32.32 -5.50
C LYS A 839 -8.54 -31.28 -4.65
N ASN A 840 -9.25 -30.32 -4.06
CA ASN A 840 -8.66 -29.28 -3.22
C ASN A 840 -8.51 -29.75 -1.77
N LEU A 841 -9.46 -30.55 -1.27
CA LEU A 841 -9.30 -31.24 0.01
C LEU A 841 -8.06 -32.16 0.02
N VAL A 842 -7.80 -32.89 -1.08
CA VAL A 842 -6.57 -33.69 -1.24
C VAL A 842 -5.30 -32.83 -1.25
N LYS A 843 -5.30 -31.66 -1.92
CA LYS A 843 -4.15 -30.73 -1.87
C LYS A 843 -3.87 -30.26 -0.45
N ASN A 844 -4.90 -29.81 0.26
CA ASN A 844 -4.78 -29.28 1.62
C ASN A 844 -4.24 -30.36 2.58
N CYS A 845 -4.74 -31.60 2.47
CA CYS A 845 -4.22 -32.74 3.22
C CYS A 845 -2.73 -33.00 2.90
N ILE A 846 -2.33 -33.06 1.63
CA ILE A 846 -0.93 -33.30 1.23
C ILE A 846 -0.02 -32.13 1.66
N GLN A 847 -0.49 -30.88 1.58
CA GLN A 847 0.25 -29.71 2.03
C GLN A 847 0.48 -29.72 3.55
N HIS A 848 -0.51 -30.16 4.32
CA HIS A 848 -0.39 -30.35 5.77
C HIS A 848 0.55 -31.52 6.13
N LEU A 849 0.46 -32.65 5.41
CA LEU A 849 1.41 -33.77 5.56
C LEU A 849 2.84 -33.39 5.16
N ALA A 850 3.01 -32.43 4.24
CA ALA A 850 4.31 -31.86 3.89
C ALA A 850 4.83 -30.88 4.96
N TYR A 851 3.95 -30.08 5.59
CA TYR A 851 4.29 -29.23 6.74
C TYR A 851 4.84 -30.05 7.92
N GLU A 852 4.19 -31.19 8.21
CA GLU A 852 4.64 -32.12 9.24
C GLU A 852 5.85 -33.00 8.82
N GLY A 853 6.32 -32.86 7.58
CA GLY A 853 7.44 -33.62 7.03
C GLY A 853 7.15 -35.11 6.81
N VAL A 854 5.88 -35.54 6.86
CA VAL A 854 5.44 -36.93 6.64
C VAL A 854 5.62 -37.34 5.18
N VAL A 855 5.33 -36.41 4.25
CA VAL A 855 5.53 -36.60 2.80
C VAL A 855 6.39 -35.48 2.22
N LYS A 856 7.18 -35.82 1.21
CA LYS A 856 7.78 -34.86 0.29
C LYS A 856 6.94 -34.80 -0.99
N VAL A 857 6.89 -33.64 -1.61
CA VAL A 857 6.25 -33.45 -2.91
C VAL A 857 7.32 -33.48 -3.99
N ILE A 858 7.18 -34.37 -4.98
CA ILE A 858 8.11 -34.56 -6.10
C ILE A 858 7.40 -34.43 -7.45
N SER A 859 8.17 -34.14 -8.49
CA SER A 859 7.66 -34.00 -9.86
C SER A 859 7.27 -35.34 -10.49
N ILE A 860 6.18 -35.39 -11.25
CA ILE A 860 5.74 -36.57 -12.01
C ILE A 860 6.84 -37.14 -12.93
N PHE A 861 7.05 -38.46 -12.85
CA PHE A 861 7.97 -39.19 -13.72
C PHE A 861 7.38 -39.38 -15.13
N GLN A 862 8.12 -38.99 -16.16
CA GLN A 862 7.84 -39.25 -17.57
C GLN A 862 9.18 -39.49 -18.31
N TYR A 863 9.19 -40.38 -19.30
CA TYR A 863 10.44 -40.70 -20.03
C TYR A 863 10.97 -39.55 -20.90
N SER A 864 10.15 -38.56 -21.28
CA SER A 864 10.59 -37.33 -21.97
C SER A 864 11.12 -36.23 -21.03
N ASN A 865 11.06 -36.44 -19.71
CA ASN A 865 11.64 -35.49 -18.76
C ASN A 865 13.17 -35.42 -18.87
N THR A 866 13.71 -34.23 -18.63
CA THR A 866 15.12 -33.99 -18.35
C THR A 866 15.30 -33.66 -16.87
N TYR A 867 16.40 -34.13 -16.30
CA TYR A 867 16.84 -33.83 -14.94
C TYR A 867 18.28 -33.34 -14.97
N ALA A 868 18.69 -32.60 -13.96
CA ALA A 868 20.06 -32.14 -13.76
C ALA A 868 20.51 -32.45 -12.34
N VAL A 869 21.76 -32.88 -12.18
CA VAL A 869 22.39 -33.13 -10.87
C VAL A 869 22.52 -31.83 -10.06
N THR A 870 22.40 -31.91 -8.74
CA THR A 870 22.66 -30.81 -7.81
C THR A 870 23.93 -31.08 -6.99
N PRO A 871 24.52 -30.08 -6.31
CA PRO A 871 25.64 -30.28 -5.40
C PRO A 871 25.40 -31.33 -4.29
N ASN A 872 24.14 -31.68 -3.96
CA ASN A 872 23.84 -32.73 -2.98
C ASN A 872 24.33 -34.14 -3.41
N ILE A 873 24.74 -34.35 -4.67
CA ILE A 873 25.40 -35.58 -5.11
C ILE A 873 26.63 -35.94 -4.25
N GLU A 874 27.32 -34.93 -3.68
CA GLU A 874 28.43 -35.12 -2.74
C GLU A 874 28.00 -35.91 -1.49
N LYS A 875 26.76 -35.73 -1.01
CA LYS A 875 26.23 -36.48 0.14
C LYS A 875 26.10 -37.96 -0.19
N LEU A 876 25.61 -38.30 -1.40
CA LEU A 876 25.56 -39.70 -1.84
C LEU A 876 26.97 -40.29 -2.05
N TYR A 877 27.98 -39.47 -2.34
CA TYR A 877 29.36 -39.94 -2.41
C TYR A 877 30.03 -40.12 -1.03
N THR A 878 29.62 -39.36 -0.01
CA THR A 878 30.30 -39.31 1.31
C THR A 878 29.57 -40.04 2.45
N ASP A 879 28.26 -40.23 2.38
CA ASP A 879 27.45 -40.90 3.41
C ASP A 879 27.16 -42.37 3.03
N SER A 880 27.85 -43.30 3.70
CA SER A 880 27.68 -44.74 3.49
C SER A 880 26.25 -45.25 3.78
N ALA A 881 25.54 -44.65 4.73
CA ALA A 881 24.18 -45.08 5.05
C ALA A 881 23.21 -44.67 3.92
N LEU A 882 23.41 -43.48 3.36
CA LEU A 882 22.67 -43.00 2.18
C LEU A 882 22.99 -43.84 0.92
N GLN A 883 24.21 -44.38 0.79
CA GLN A 883 24.58 -45.31 -0.28
C GLN A 883 23.86 -46.65 -0.17
N GLU A 884 23.78 -47.24 1.03
CA GLU A 884 23.02 -48.47 1.28
C GLU A 884 21.52 -48.25 1.02
N GLU A 885 20.97 -47.11 1.49
CA GLU A 885 19.58 -46.71 1.23
C GLU A 885 19.31 -46.58 -0.28
N ALA A 886 20.20 -45.93 -1.04
CA ALA A 886 20.10 -45.79 -2.49
C ALA A 886 20.09 -47.15 -3.21
N VAL A 887 21.03 -48.03 -2.89
CA VAL A 887 21.16 -49.36 -3.50
C VAL A 887 19.92 -50.22 -3.26
N LEU A 888 19.36 -50.19 -2.03
CA LEU A 888 18.16 -50.93 -1.67
C LEU A 888 16.88 -50.33 -2.27
N PHE A 889 16.75 -49.00 -2.31
CA PHE A 889 15.57 -48.34 -2.86
C PHE A 889 15.49 -48.51 -4.38
N VAL A 890 16.59 -48.21 -5.07
CA VAL A 890 16.69 -48.18 -6.55
C VAL A 890 16.79 -49.60 -7.16
N GLY A 891 17.14 -50.61 -6.37
CA GLY A 891 17.26 -51.99 -6.81
C GLY A 891 15.95 -52.60 -7.35
N LYS A 892 15.99 -53.08 -8.60
CA LYS A 892 14.85 -53.72 -9.29
C LYS A 892 14.61 -55.16 -8.86
N PHE A 893 15.67 -55.87 -8.46
CA PHE A 893 15.62 -57.29 -8.13
C PHE A 893 16.10 -57.54 -6.70
N PRO A 894 15.26 -58.00 -5.76
CA PRO A 894 15.64 -58.24 -4.36
C PRO A 894 16.77 -59.26 -4.13
N ARG A 895 17.18 -60.00 -5.17
CA ARG A 895 18.29 -60.98 -5.14
C ARG A 895 19.52 -60.55 -5.97
N ARG A 896 19.49 -59.38 -6.61
CA ARG A 896 20.61 -58.82 -7.39
C ARG A 896 20.53 -57.29 -7.31
N LEU A 897 21.19 -56.74 -6.29
CA LEU A 897 21.29 -55.31 -6.06
C LEU A 897 22.25 -54.66 -7.07
N PRO A 898 22.03 -53.38 -7.44
CA PRO A 898 22.95 -52.61 -8.28
C PRO A 898 24.20 -52.17 -7.52
N ALA A 899 25.28 -51.86 -8.22
CA ALA A 899 26.45 -51.23 -7.62
C ALA A 899 26.22 -49.71 -7.42
N ILE A 900 26.67 -49.15 -6.29
CA ILE A 900 26.57 -47.70 -6.02
C ILE A 900 27.29 -46.86 -7.09
N HIS A 901 28.40 -47.36 -7.64
CA HIS A 901 29.09 -46.78 -8.80
C HIS A 901 28.14 -46.56 -10.00
N ASP A 902 27.27 -47.54 -10.29
CA ASP A 902 26.39 -47.48 -11.45
C ASP A 902 25.21 -46.53 -11.23
N ILE A 903 24.74 -46.42 -9.98
CA ILE A 903 23.76 -45.40 -9.56
C ILE A 903 24.37 -43.99 -9.70
N LEU A 904 25.57 -43.76 -9.15
CA LEU A 904 26.29 -42.49 -9.28
C LEU A 904 26.56 -42.13 -10.74
N ARG A 905 27.02 -43.09 -11.55
CA ARG A 905 27.23 -42.91 -13.00
C ARG A 905 25.95 -42.50 -13.73
N LEU A 906 24.81 -43.12 -13.40
CA LEU A 906 23.53 -42.75 -14.02
C LEU A 906 23.05 -41.36 -13.61
N TYR A 907 23.29 -40.92 -12.36
CA TYR A 907 23.03 -39.53 -11.98
C TYR A 907 23.96 -38.57 -12.72
N CYS A 908 25.27 -38.80 -12.73
CA CYS A 908 26.23 -37.94 -13.42
C CYS A 908 26.02 -37.84 -14.94
N ALA A 909 25.25 -38.75 -15.54
CA ALA A 909 24.84 -38.70 -16.95
C ALA A 909 23.51 -37.94 -17.19
N MET A 910 22.91 -37.33 -16.15
CA MET A 910 21.71 -36.47 -16.26
C MET A 910 22.12 -35.01 -16.51
N GLU A 911 22.24 -34.65 -17.78
CA GLU A 911 22.60 -33.30 -18.25
C GLU A 911 21.39 -32.58 -18.87
N PRO A 912 21.37 -31.22 -18.87
CA PRO A 912 20.37 -30.45 -19.61
C PRO A 912 20.29 -30.85 -21.10
N GLY A 913 19.09 -31.19 -21.56
CA GLY A 913 18.84 -31.66 -22.94
C GLY A 913 18.87 -33.18 -23.12
N ILE A 914 19.32 -33.97 -22.14
CA ILE A 914 19.20 -35.44 -22.17
C ILE A 914 17.84 -35.83 -21.54
N THR A 915 17.03 -36.63 -22.24
CA THR A 915 15.80 -37.17 -21.65
C THR A 915 16.07 -38.49 -20.91
N ILE A 916 15.21 -38.88 -19.98
CA ILE A 916 15.31 -40.21 -19.34
C ILE A 916 15.18 -41.36 -20.36
N ARG A 917 14.47 -41.16 -21.48
CA ARG A 917 14.46 -42.09 -22.62
C ARG A 917 15.87 -42.25 -23.20
N ASP A 918 16.57 -41.15 -23.47
CA ASP A 918 17.94 -41.18 -24.01
C ASP A 918 18.93 -41.80 -23.00
N LEU A 919 18.82 -41.45 -21.72
CA LEU A 919 19.62 -42.01 -20.64
C LEU A 919 19.47 -43.54 -20.58
N CYS A 920 18.22 -44.04 -20.68
CA CYS A 920 17.91 -45.45 -20.69
C CYS A 920 18.43 -46.17 -21.95
N ILE A 921 18.31 -45.55 -23.12
CA ILE A 921 18.85 -46.10 -24.38
C ILE A 921 20.38 -46.19 -24.32
N ARG A 922 21.06 -45.16 -23.80
CA ARG A 922 22.54 -45.08 -23.75
C ARG A 922 23.17 -46.02 -22.71
N ASN A 923 22.53 -46.23 -21.55
CA ASN A 923 23.15 -46.94 -20.42
C ASN A 923 22.44 -48.24 -20.00
N ASN A 924 21.24 -48.51 -20.50
CA ASN A 924 20.39 -49.67 -20.17
C ASN A 924 20.37 -50.04 -18.65
N PRO A 925 19.76 -49.19 -17.78
CA PRO A 925 19.70 -49.42 -16.34
C PRO A 925 19.13 -50.79 -15.93
N HIS A 926 18.25 -51.35 -16.77
CA HIS A 926 17.64 -52.65 -16.54
C HIS A 926 18.66 -53.80 -16.45
N ASN A 927 19.75 -53.73 -17.22
CA ASN A 927 20.83 -54.74 -17.20
C ASN A 927 21.74 -54.59 -15.95
N LEU A 928 21.77 -53.39 -15.37
CA LEU A 928 22.49 -53.03 -14.14
C LEU A 928 21.69 -53.39 -12.87
N GLY A 929 20.45 -53.87 -13.01
CA GLY A 929 19.55 -54.18 -11.89
C GLY A 929 18.86 -52.95 -11.28
N ILE A 930 18.86 -51.83 -11.99
CA ILE A 930 18.30 -50.54 -11.57
C ILE A 930 16.87 -50.39 -12.09
N ASP A 931 15.95 -49.96 -11.22
CA ASP A 931 14.63 -49.46 -11.64
C ASP A 931 14.72 -47.97 -11.94
N GLU A 932 14.48 -47.59 -13.20
CA GLU A 932 14.70 -46.23 -13.67
C GLU A 932 13.72 -45.21 -13.09
N ARG A 933 12.57 -45.64 -12.56
CA ARG A 933 11.60 -44.75 -11.90
C ARG A 933 12.00 -44.51 -10.46
N ARG A 934 12.42 -45.56 -9.76
CA ARG A 934 12.93 -45.45 -8.38
C ARG A 934 14.23 -44.66 -8.29
N LEU A 935 15.11 -44.76 -9.30
CA LEU A 935 16.29 -43.89 -9.44
C LEU A 935 15.88 -42.42 -9.39
N ILE A 936 14.87 -42.01 -10.17
CA ILE A 936 14.41 -40.63 -10.21
C ILE A 936 13.66 -40.23 -8.92
N GLN A 937 12.85 -41.12 -8.35
CA GLN A 937 12.22 -40.88 -7.04
C GLN A 937 13.26 -40.62 -5.94
N PHE A 938 14.28 -41.47 -5.84
CA PHE A 938 15.36 -41.31 -4.85
C PHE A 938 16.13 -40.01 -5.07
N GLY A 939 16.52 -39.74 -6.32
CA GLY A 939 17.22 -38.51 -6.67
C GLY A 939 16.47 -37.24 -6.29
N LEU A 940 15.14 -37.22 -6.46
CA LEU A 940 14.27 -36.11 -6.07
C LEU A 940 13.99 -36.09 -4.56
N LEU A 941 13.88 -37.25 -3.90
CA LEU A 941 13.62 -37.38 -2.47
C LEU A 941 14.77 -36.79 -1.63
N HIS A 942 16.01 -37.06 -2.02
CA HIS A 942 17.22 -36.58 -1.32
C HIS A 942 17.86 -35.33 -1.96
N ASP A 943 17.15 -34.65 -2.87
CA ASP A 943 17.57 -33.43 -3.58
C ASP A 943 18.88 -33.56 -4.39
N ILE A 944 19.25 -34.79 -4.76
CA ILE A 944 20.45 -35.13 -5.55
C ILE A 944 20.29 -34.71 -7.01
N ILE A 945 19.07 -34.77 -7.55
CA ILE A 945 18.71 -34.23 -8.87
C ILE A 945 17.53 -33.27 -8.75
N ARG A 946 17.43 -32.32 -9.69
CA ARG A 946 16.24 -31.50 -9.93
C ARG A 946 15.70 -31.75 -11.33
N ARG A 947 14.38 -31.70 -11.50
CA ARG A 947 13.76 -31.72 -12.84
C ARG A 947 13.96 -30.37 -13.52
N LEU A 948 14.19 -30.37 -14.83
CA LEU A 948 14.09 -29.17 -15.66
C LEU A 948 12.69 -29.16 -16.29
N GLN A 949 11.87 -28.17 -15.95
CA GLN A 949 10.50 -28.09 -16.46
C GLN A 949 10.46 -27.35 -17.80
N LYS A 950 9.77 -27.94 -18.79
CA LYS A 950 9.43 -27.25 -20.06
C LYS A 950 8.30 -26.25 -19.80
N HIS A 951 8.52 -24.98 -20.11
CA HIS A 951 7.53 -23.90 -20.06
C HIS A 951 7.35 -23.31 -21.46
N PRO A 952 6.26 -23.64 -22.19
CA PRO A 952 6.04 -23.11 -23.53
C PRO A 952 5.57 -21.64 -23.48
N VAL A 953 6.04 -20.85 -24.44
CA VAL A 953 5.69 -19.44 -24.69
C VAL A 953 5.21 -19.32 -26.12
N TYR A 954 4.02 -18.78 -26.36
CA TYR A 954 3.54 -18.46 -27.72
C TYR A 954 4.08 -17.11 -28.19
N VAL A 955 4.67 -17.08 -29.40
CA VAL A 955 5.40 -15.94 -30.00
C VAL A 955 4.98 -15.74 -31.47
N GLY A 956 3.70 -15.96 -31.77
CA GLY A 956 3.15 -15.86 -33.13
C GLY A 956 3.23 -14.47 -33.76
N GLU A 957 3.09 -14.39 -35.09
CA GLU A 957 3.29 -13.16 -35.87
C GLU A 957 2.41 -11.98 -35.40
N PRO A 958 2.98 -10.76 -35.25
CA PRO A 958 2.23 -9.58 -34.87
C PRO A 958 1.32 -9.12 -36.01
N GLY A 959 0.02 -9.39 -35.89
CA GLY A 959 -1.01 -8.88 -36.81
C GLY A 959 -2.14 -9.85 -37.16
N ARG A 960 -2.00 -11.15 -36.86
CA ARG A 960 -3.14 -12.10 -36.95
C ARG A 960 -3.98 -12.07 -35.67
N PRO A 961 -5.33 -12.11 -35.76
CA PRO A 961 -6.18 -12.23 -34.58
C PRO A 961 -5.94 -13.59 -33.91
N LEU A 962 -5.86 -13.59 -32.58
CA LEU A 962 -5.73 -14.81 -31.78
C LEU A 962 -6.97 -15.70 -31.95
N VAL A 963 -6.84 -16.75 -32.75
CA VAL A 963 -7.81 -17.86 -32.76
C VAL A 963 -7.83 -18.45 -31.34
N SER A 964 -9.01 -18.48 -30.72
CA SER A 964 -9.20 -18.64 -29.28
C SER A 964 -9.03 -20.08 -28.77
N ASN A 965 -7.88 -20.69 -29.05
CA ASN A 965 -7.49 -21.95 -28.46
C ASN A 965 -7.03 -21.75 -26.99
N SER A 966 -7.53 -22.59 -26.09
CA SER A 966 -7.09 -22.62 -24.68
C SER A 966 -5.58 -22.80 -24.53
N LEU A 967 -4.95 -23.52 -25.47
CA LEU A 967 -3.51 -23.74 -25.55
C LEU A 967 -2.68 -22.43 -25.66
N THR A 968 -3.04 -21.51 -26.56
CA THR A 968 -2.25 -20.27 -26.75
C THR A 968 -2.38 -19.31 -25.57
N ARG A 969 -3.50 -19.33 -24.85
CA ARG A 969 -3.67 -18.61 -23.57
C ARG A 969 -2.85 -19.21 -22.43
N LEU A 970 -2.58 -20.52 -22.44
CA LEU A 970 -1.87 -21.22 -21.36
C LEU A 970 -0.35 -21.35 -21.59
N SER A 971 0.12 -21.24 -22.84
CA SER A 971 1.55 -21.16 -23.16
C SER A 971 2.09 -19.73 -22.97
N ASP A 972 2.10 -19.29 -21.71
CA ASP A 972 2.51 -17.95 -21.27
C ASP A 972 3.93 -17.91 -20.66
N GLY A 973 4.66 -19.02 -20.66
CA GLY A 973 5.94 -19.16 -19.97
C GLY A 973 5.88 -19.23 -18.45
N MET A 974 4.70 -19.03 -17.85
CA MET A 974 4.47 -19.16 -16.40
C MET A 974 4.01 -20.59 -16.08
N HIS A 975 3.11 -21.15 -16.88
CA HIS A 975 2.67 -22.53 -16.75
C HIS A 975 3.74 -23.51 -17.26
N SER A 976 3.96 -24.61 -16.52
CA SER A 976 4.76 -25.74 -16.99
C SER A 976 3.92 -26.65 -17.88
N LEU A 977 4.57 -27.45 -18.72
CA LEU A 977 3.87 -28.32 -19.67
C LEU A 977 2.86 -29.26 -19.00
N ASP A 978 3.19 -29.83 -17.83
CA ASP A 978 2.26 -30.67 -17.07
C ASP A 978 1.06 -29.88 -16.53
N ALA A 979 1.27 -28.65 -16.06
CA ALA A 979 0.18 -27.78 -15.62
C ALA A 979 -0.78 -27.47 -16.77
N ILE A 980 -0.28 -27.32 -18.00
CA ILE A 980 -1.11 -27.15 -19.20
C ILE A 980 -1.83 -28.46 -19.55
N CYS A 981 -1.15 -29.61 -19.51
CA CYS A 981 -1.77 -30.93 -19.76
C CYS A 981 -2.91 -31.20 -18.76
N CYS A 982 -2.68 -30.97 -17.45
CA CYS A 982 -3.70 -31.14 -16.42
C CYS A 982 -4.86 -30.13 -16.51
N LYS A 983 -4.62 -28.91 -17.04
CA LYS A 983 -5.69 -27.91 -17.28
C LYS A 983 -6.47 -28.14 -18.57
N THR A 984 -5.89 -28.82 -19.57
CA THR A 984 -6.51 -29.03 -20.89
C THR A 984 -7.03 -30.45 -21.12
N GLY A 985 -6.62 -31.42 -20.30
CA GLY A 985 -6.91 -32.85 -20.50
C GLY A 985 -6.13 -33.49 -21.66
N LEU A 986 -5.23 -32.76 -22.33
CA LEU A 986 -4.47 -33.26 -23.47
C LEU A 986 -3.32 -34.19 -23.04
N PRO A 987 -3.06 -35.29 -23.76
CA PRO A 987 -1.90 -36.14 -23.52
C PRO A 987 -0.57 -35.38 -23.68
N THR A 988 0.40 -35.59 -22.79
CA THR A 988 1.68 -34.88 -22.84
C THR A 988 2.42 -35.08 -24.16
N ALA A 989 2.33 -36.28 -24.77
CA ALA A 989 2.96 -36.56 -26.05
C ALA A 989 2.38 -35.72 -27.21
N ASP A 990 1.07 -35.43 -27.21
CA ASP A 990 0.43 -34.57 -28.21
C ASP A 990 0.82 -33.10 -27.98
N MET A 991 0.95 -32.71 -26.71
CA MET A 991 1.40 -31.38 -26.30
C MET A 991 2.86 -31.12 -26.66
N GLU A 992 3.77 -32.06 -26.40
CA GLU A 992 5.16 -32.01 -26.85
C GLU A 992 5.23 -31.92 -28.38
N ASN A 993 4.51 -32.79 -29.11
CA ASN A 993 4.50 -32.75 -30.58
C ASN A 993 3.93 -31.45 -31.17
N ARG A 994 3.02 -30.74 -30.47
CA ARG A 994 2.53 -29.43 -30.93
C ARG A 994 3.56 -28.34 -30.69
N VAL A 995 4.10 -28.28 -29.47
CA VAL A 995 5.08 -27.26 -29.05
C VAL A 995 6.42 -27.39 -29.78
N GLU A 996 6.86 -28.61 -30.10
CA GLU A 996 8.16 -28.85 -30.74
C GLU A 996 8.12 -28.81 -32.28
N ARG A 997 6.93 -28.73 -32.90
CA ARG A 997 6.76 -28.66 -34.37
C ARG A 997 6.26 -27.31 -34.88
N ASP A 998 5.53 -26.55 -34.06
CA ASP A 998 5.03 -25.21 -34.45
C ASP A 998 6.08 -24.14 -34.06
N PRO A 999 6.74 -23.48 -35.03
CA PRO A 999 7.77 -22.47 -34.75
C PRO A 999 7.21 -21.21 -34.05
N SER A 1000 5.88 -21.11 -33.90
CA SER A 1000 5.22 -20.08 -33.10
C SER A 1000 5.38 -20.29 -31.59
N PHE A 1001 5.98 -21.40 -31.12
CA PHE A 1001 6.26 -21.65 -29.71
C PHE A 1001 7.76 -21.68 -29.42
N LEU A 1002 8.17 -21.01 -28.34
CA LEU A 1002 9.48 -21.20 -27.69
C LEU A 1002 9.31 -22.01 -26.41
N VAL A 1003 10.31 -22.80 -26.04
CA VAL A 1003 10.33 -23.54 -24.76
C VAL A 1003 11.41 -22.99 -23.85
N LEU A 1004 11.00 -22.42 -22.73
CA LEU A 1004 11.90 -22.09 -21.63
C LEU A 1004 12.09 -23.33 -20.75
N TYR A 1005 13.32 -23.57 -20.30
CA TYR A 1005 13.63 -24.59 -19.30
C TYR A 1005 13.89 -23.91 -17.96
N LYS A 1006 13.25 -24.39 -16.88
CA LYS A 1006 13.43 -23.90 -15.50
C LYS A 1006 13.87 -25.04 -14.59
#